data_AF-A0A8C8K7D6-F1
#
_entry.id   AF-A0A8C8K7D6-F1
#
_cell.length_a   1.000
_cell.length_b   1.000
_cell.length_c   1.000
_cell.angle_alpha   90.00
_cell.angle_beta   90.00
_cell.angle_gamma   90.00
#
_symmetry.space_group_name_H-M   'P 1'
#
loop_
_entity.id
_entity.type
_entity.pdbx_description
1 polymer ?
#
loop_
_entity_poly.entity_id
_entity_poly.type
_entity_poly.pdbx_seq_one_letter_code
_entity_poly.pdbx_strand_id
1 'polypeptide(L)'
;LILSPTVRLSVGQCVRTLTTSKEKEEVTKTLHTLTSYLDDGPQSTITSAQRAEFSRAHYTRTLQFLISNINADWLQLLTVAQCTELWDGLFLRGPPDQTLLALMDGISSMSSPSAGLDRLVSILERFLQSGRLTVLLWTRCQGTGLSDSPQLRETLLSRLVALPDLTANQLHHHNKTLFLPQQYYPLLARDMLTVLERTCQALRGLKDCSLTFVAQALGKACVQGHIFGVLAPHLSSCTLSDMVWQRVCWKLLENVPERWLESVLTGMVQAVNRPDALSRIMGNLVLKNKKAQFVITHKLLLLQYKYETRVLSILLGYLAQDRERRPLLIQVLRSLCQAWANPSAVRHTPLEQQLYVSRALLLCVGLLSDAELQELRSELLQCMLGGMQSHLDSSVVRVRRMGMVVGECLSSRMDVNGAKLKFEYEHDEETEELLSLMTPLSEEETELLDDRLDLPQDVKGKTVPSQAVPSQAASVAQKSGADPDSELDSDDELTPYDMSADQEMSQAAPPRYLRDCLEAFLSSEDPVRVDLSLRAIEGLVRKNTSTVSVELSKVLLHMEDRYNTVGFLSLRQAAMVALTVTDSVPVTEYLTTEFYSMNYSIRQRLDILEVLIMSAQELSQPITDKEGPSKAIQRVTMNTPLYPGDDPIHWRQVVERRIQSKTKRLSKVGSKPTPNRYAPVAGHFFFPLLRNYDRPQVTFDLLGGDHLVLGRLIHTLGLLMHLAVNAPVATQMGRALLDFVWAVRYHVDQMVRRGVLFAVCSVFLSMPSQSLLVELSDQLFETRAWLAGENTGQNNKVSLMLLYTRVETRLLYLNILDRVVSPSEFRE
;
A
#
# COMPACT_ATOMS: atom_id res chain seq x y z
N LEU A 1 -10.04 47.64 -39.22
CA LEU A 1 -8.88 47.27 -40.05
C LEU A 1 -9.41 46.72 -41.36
N ILE A 2 -9.16 47.44 -42.46
CA ILE A 2 -9.59 47.03 -43.80
C ILE A 2 -8.67 45.89 -44.24
N LEU A 3 -9.23 44.73 -44.59
CA LEU A 3 -8.47 43.61 -45.17
C LEU A 3 -7.73 44.09 -46.41
N SER A 4 -6.42 43.83 -46.52
CA SER A 4 -5.73 44.14 -47.77
C SER A 4 -6.23 43.15 -48.83
N PRO A 5 -6.76 43.63 -49.97
CA PRO A 5 -7.12 42.74 -51.05
C PRO A 5 -5.88 42.03 -51.62
N THR A 6 -4.67 42.59 -51.42
CA THR A 6 -3.41 42.10 -51.99
C THR A 6 -2.93 40.80 -51.33
N VAL A 7 -2.97 40.66 -50.00
CA VAL A 7 -2.56 39.38 -49.34
C VAL A 7 -3.53 38.26 -49.72
N ARG A 8 -4.84 38.53 -49.66
CA ARG A 8 -5.88 37.55 -50.05
C ARG A 8 -5.74 37.09 -51.50
N LEU A 9 -5.46 38.01 -52.43
CA LEU A 9 -5.28 37.68 -53.85
C LEU A 9 -3.98 36.88 -54.08
N SER A 10 -2.86 37.27 -53.45
CA SER A 10 -1.58 36.57 -53.57
C SER A 10 -1.65 35.13 -53.03
N VAL A 11 -2.22 34.92 -51.83
CA VAL A 11 -2.41 33.57 -51.27
C VAL A 11 -3.35 32.75 -52.15
N GLY A 12 -4.44 33.35 -52.66
CA GLY A 12 -5.37 32.70 -53.58
C GLY A 12 -4.72 32.29 -54.91
N GLN A 13 -3.77 33.07 -55.43
CA GLN A 13 -2.95 32.71 -56.58
C GLN A 13 -2.01 31.55 -56.24
N CYS A 14 -1.25 31.62 -55.13
CA CYS A 14 -0.34 30.56 -54.72
C CYS A 14 -1.04 29.19 -54.56
N VAL A 15 -2.22 29.17 -53.92
CA VAL A 15 -3.02 27.94 -53.79
C VAL A 15 -3.44 27.38 -55.15
N ARG A 16 -3.88 28.23 -56.09
CA ARG A 16 -4.23 27.81 -57.45
C ARG A 16 -3.02 27.23 -58.18
N THR A 17 -1.89 27.95 -58.20
CA THR A 17 -0.67 27.49 -58.89
C THR A 17 -0.17 26.17 -58.33
N LEU A 18 -0.22 25.95 -57.01
CA LEU A 18 0.12 24.65 -56.39
C LEU A 18 -0.85 23.51 -56.77
N THR A 19 -2.12 23.81 -57.11
CA THR A 19 -3.04 22.78 -57.63
C THR A 19 -2.91 22.49 -59.12
N THR A 20 -2.44 23.45 -59.93
CA THR A 20 -2.45 23.33 -61.40
C THR A 20 -1.08 23.14 -62.03
N SER A 21 0.00 23.60 -61.40
CA SER A 21 1.34 23.54 -61.98
C SER A 21 1.96 22.16 -61.84
N LYS A 22 2.72 21.76 -62.87
CA LYS A 22 3.60 20.58 -62.88
C LYS A 22 5.07 20.96 -62.95
N GLU A 23 5.39 22.25 -62.90
CA GLU A 23 6.76 22.76 -63.05
C GLU A 23 7.42 23.01 -61.69
N LYS A 24 8.60 22.41 -61.49
CA LYS A 24 9.36 22.53 -60.25
C LYS A 24 9.70 23.99 -59.90
N GLU A 25 9.96 24.84 -60.90
CA GLU A 25 10.28 26.25 -60.68
C GLU A 25 9.09 27.06 -60.17
N GLU A 26 7.89 26.83 -60.69
CA GLU A 26 6.68 27.52 -60.22
C GLU A 26 6.30 27.05 -58.80
N VAL A 27 6.39 25.74 -58.54
CA VAL A 27 6.13 25.15 -57.21
C VAL A 27 7.13 25.68 -56.17
N THR A 28 8.42 25.79 -56.52
CA THR A 28 9.42 26.36 -55.59
C THR A 28 9.22 27.87 -55.36
N LYS A 29 8.98 28.66 -56.42
CA LYS A 29 8.70 30.11 -56.31
C LYS A 29 7.44 30.41 -55.49
N THR A 30 6.38 29.62 -55.65
CA THR A 30 5.12 29.79 -54.89
C THR A 30 5.28 29.42 -53.41
N LEU A 31 5.99 28.33 -53.09
CA LEU A 31 6.32 28.01 -51.70
C LEU A 31 7.23 29.09 -51.05
N HIS A 32 8.24 29.59 -51.76
CA HIS A 32 9.05 30.73 -51.29
C HIS A 32 8.20 31.98 -51.00
N THR A 33 7.20 32.26 -51.85
CA THR A 33 6.27 33.36 -51.64
C THR A 33 5.48 33.16 -50.35
N LEU A 34 4.96 31.94 -50.10
CA LEU A 34 4.25 31.62 -48.86
C LEU A 34 5.16 31.67 -47.62
N THR A 35 6.40 31.19 -47.68
CA THR A 35 7.34 31.27 -46.54
C THR A 35 7.74 32.71 -46.22
N SER A 36 7.86 33.57 -47.24
CA SER A 36 8.28 34.96 -47.02
C SER A 36 7.31 35.78 -46.16
N TYR A 37 6.03 35.40 -46.10
CA TYR A 37 5.05 35.98 -45.16
C TYR A 37 5.30 35.60 -43.69
N LEU A 38 6.18 34.64 -43.42
CA LEU A 38 6.56 34.16 -42.09
C LEU A 38 7.98 34.58 -41.66
N ASP A 39 8.76 35.15 -42.58
CA ASP A 39 10.16 35.52 -42.33
C ASP A 39 10.27 36.94 -41.74
N ASP A 40 10.79 37.00 -40.51
CA ASP A 40 11.01 38.23 -39.74
C ASP A 40 12.42 38.84 -39.93
N GLY A 41 13.19 38.33 -40.90
CA GLY A 41 14.56 38.76 -41.16
C GLY A 41 14.68 40.18 -41.75
N PRO A 42 15.82 40.87 -41.56
CA PRO A 42 16.03 42.27 -41.98
C PRO A 42 16.02 42.49 -43.52
N GLN A 43 16.02 41.41 -44.31
CA GLN A 43 15.91 41.46 -45.79
C GLN A 43 14.47 41.16 -46.29
N SER A 44 13.48 41.05 -45.39
CA SER A 44 12.07 40.80 -45.74
C SER A 44 11.47 41.98 -46.51
N THR A 45 11.04 41.73 -47.75
CA THR A 45 10.31 42.71 -48.58
C THR A 45 8.85 42.90 -48.17
N ILE A 46 8.35 42.09 -47.24
CA ILE A 46 6.94 42.08 -46.79
C ILE A 46 6.79 42.88 -45.50
N THR A 47 5.79 43.76 -45.47
CA THR A 47 5.50 44.62 -44.31
C THR A 47 4.95 43.83 -43.13
N SER A 48 5.20 44.30 -41.90
CA SER A 48 4.67 43.69 -40.66
C SER A 48 3.14 43.59 -40.66
N ALA A 49 2.43 44.55 -41.25
CA ALA A 49 0.98 44.53 -41.42
C ALA A 49 0.51 43.34 -42.30
N GLN A 50 1.21 43.07 -43.40
CA GLN A 50 0.91 41.93 -44.28
C GLN A 50 1.21 40.58 -43.61
N ARG A 51 2.30 40.47 -42.84
CA ARG A 51 2.60 39.25 -42.04
C ARG A 51 1.53 38.99 -40.98
N ALA A 52 1.08 40.05 -40.29
CA ALA A 52 0.01 39.96 -39.30
C ALA A 52 -1.35 39.57 -39.93
N GLU A 53 -1.68 40.10 -41.11
CA GLU A 53 -2.88 39.71 -41.85
C GLU A 53 -2.81 38.25 -42.33
N PHE A 54 -1.70 37.83 -42.92
CA PHE A 54 -1.49 36.43 -43.33
C PHE A 54 -1.65 35.48 -42.14
N SER A 55 -0.94 35.77 -41.05
CA SER A 55 -0.97 34.99 -39.80
C SER A 55 -2.35 34.93 -39.15
N ARG A 56 -3.18 35.97 -39.31
CA ARG A 56 -4.53 36.04 -38.69
C ARG A 56 -5.63 35.43 -39.56
N ALA A 57 -5.58 35.60 -40.87
CA ALA A 57 -6.72 35.35 -41.76
C ALA A 57 -6.49 34.23 -42.80
N HIS A 58 -5.23 33.86 -43.07
CA HIS A 58 -4.87 32.99 -44.20
C HIS A 58 -4.03 31.78 -43.81
N TYR A 59 -3.25 31.85 -42.73
CA TYR A 59 -2.30 30.81 -42.34
C TYR A 59 -2.97 29.45 -42.06
N THR A 60 -3.99 29.37 -41.20
CA THR A 60 -4.70 28.09 -40.92
C THR A 60 -5.21 27.42 -42.19
N ARG A 61 -5.80 28.19 -43.12
CA ARG A 61 -6.33 27.66 -44.40
C ARG A 61 -5.21 27.18 -45.32
N THR A 62 -4.07 27.86 -45.29
CA THR A 62 -2.87 27.46 -46.04
C THR A 62 -2.32 26.13 -45.50
N LEU A 63 -2.22 25.97 -44.17
CA LEU A 63 -1.82 24.68 -43.57
C LEU A 63 -2.83 23.57 -43.88
N GLN A 64 -4.13 23.82 -43.76
CA GLN A 64 -5.17 22.83 -44.09
C GLN A 64 -5.09 22.38 -45.55
N PHE A 65 -4.80 23.29 -46.49
CA PHE A 65 -4.55 22.98 -47.89
C PHE A 65 -3.29 22.11 -48.09
N LEU A 66 -2.19 22.42 -47.40
CA LEU A 66 -0.95 21.64 -47.50
C LEU A 66 -1.08 20.24 -46.90
N ILE A 67 -1.88 20.10 -45.82
CA ILE A 67 -2.18 18.81 -45.19
C ILE A 67 -3.09 17.96 -46.10
N SER A 68 -4.14 18.55 -46.69
CA SER A 68 -5.03 17.80 -47.60
C SER A 68 -4.34 17.39 -48.92
N ASN A 69 -3.29 18.10 -49.33
CA ASN A 69 -2.50 17.81 -50.53
C ASN A 69 -1.14 17.15 -50.21
N ILE A 70 -0.96 16.54 -49.03
CA ILE A 70 0.33 15.97 -48.60
C ILE A 70 0.85 14.82 -49.49
N ASN A 71 -0.04 14.16 -50.23
CA ASN A 71 0.29 13.10 -51.19
C ASN A 71 0.33 13.59 -52.65
N ALA A 72 0.25 14.90 -52.90
CA ALA A 72 0.20 15.45 -54.26
C ALA A 72 1.54 15.32 -55.01
N ASP A 73 1.46 15.03 -56.31
CA ASP A 73 2.63 14.74 -57.16
C ASP A 73 3.68 15.88 -57.16
N TRP A 74 3.26 17.14 -57.01
CA TRP A 74 4.17 18.28 -56.97
C TRP A 74 5.12 18.26 -55.76
N LEU A 75 4.78 17.58 -54.65
CA LEU A 75 5.69 17.38 -53.53
C LEU A 75 6.85 16.43 -53.88
N GLN A 76 6.67 15.54 -54.86
CA GLN A 76 7.70 14.61 -55.33
C GLN A 76 8.72 15.30 -56.26
N LEU A 77 8.37 16.47 -56.84
CA LEU A 77 9.27 17.27 -57.69
C LEU A 77 10.36 18.02 -56.88
N LEU A 78 10.14 18.16 -55.57
CA LEU A 78 11.03 18.89 -54.67
C LEU A 78 12.14 17.98 -54.14
N THR A 79 13.36 18.51 -54.03
CA THR A 79 14.43 17.80 -53.30
C THR A 79 14.12 17.72 -51.81
N VAL A 80 14.73 16.79 -51.08
CA VAL A 80 14.58 16.67 -49.62
C VAL A 80 14.93 18.00 -48.93
N ALA A 81 16.02 18.65 -49.34
CA ALA A 81 16.43 19.97 -48.81
C ALA A 81 15.35 21.05 -49.05
N GLN A 82 14.81 21.16 -50.26
CA GLN A 82 13.74 22.10 -50.60
C GLN A 82 12.43 21.79 -49.86
N CYS A 83 12.10 20.51 -49.64
CA CYS A 83 11.00 20.11 -48.78
C CYS A 83 11.19 20.57 -47.34
N THR A 84 12.40 20.38 -46.77
CA THR A 84 12.71 20.77 -45.40
C THR A 84 12.76 22.28 -45.19
N GLU A 85 13.27 23.03 -46.18
CA GLU A 85 13.35 24.48 -46.08
C GLU A 85 11.99 25.14 -46.29
N LEU A 86 11.28 24.76 -47.36
CA LEU A 86 10.11 25.49 -47.84
C LEU A 86 8.79 24.94 -47.32
N TRP A 87 8.61 23.61 -47.34
CA TRP A 87 7.35 23.01 -46.94
C TRP A 87 7.28 22.78 -45.43
N ASP A 88 8.28 22.11 -44.84
CA ASP A 88 8.35 21.97 -43.37
C ASP A 88 8.54 23.34 -42.70
N GLY A 89 9.28 24.25 -43.35
CA GLY A 89 9.50 25.62 -42.88
C GLY A 89 8.21 26.42 -42.67
N LEU A 90 7.14 26.16 -43.43
CA LEU A 90 5.84 26.79 -43.20
C LEU A 90 5.31 26.46 -41.81
N PHE A 91 5.33 25.18 -41.42
CA PHE A 91 4.92 24.73 -40.08
C PHE A 91 5.90 25.19 -38.98
N LEU A 92 7.21 25.12 -39.25
CA LEU A 92 8.25 25.40 -38.25
C LEU A 92 8.51 26.90 -38.01
N ARG A 93 8.07 27.80 -38.91
CA ARG A 93 8.24 29.26 -38.75
C ARG A 93 6.98 29.99 -38.26
N GLY A 94 5.78 29.64 -38.73
CA GLY A 94 4.56 30.44 -38.54
C GLY A 94 3.92 30.45 -37.13
N PRO A 95 2.65 30.89 -36.96
CA PRO A 95 1.96 30.86 -35.68
C PRO A 95 1.91 29.45 -35.04
N PRO A 96 2.52 29.21 -33.86
CA PRO A 96 2.68 27.85 -33.33
C PRO A 96 1.37 27.26 -32.79
N ASP A 97 0.44 28.10 -32.35
CA ASP A 97 -0.91 27.71 -31.91
C ASP A 97 -1.74 27.13 -33.06
N GLN A 98 -1.78 27.84 -34.19
CA GLN A 98 -2.49 27.39 -35.40
C GLN A 98 -1.80 26.17 -36.03
N THR A 99 -0.47 26.12 -35.97
CA THR A 99 0.32 24.98 -36.47
C THR A 99 0.03 23.72 -35.67
N LEU A 100 0.05 23.80 -34.33
CA LEU A 100 -0.24 22.66 -33.45
C LEU A 100 -1.64 22.10 -33.71
N LEU A 101 -2.66 22.97 -33.77
CA LEU A 101 -4.02 22.53 -34.08
C LEU A 101 -4.12 21.88 -35.47
N ALA A 102 -3.57 22.50 -36.51
CA ALA A 102 -3.63 21.96 -37.87
C ALA A 102 -2.92 20.60 -37.99
N LEU A 103 -1.72 20.45 -37.41
CA LEU A 103 -1.00 19.16 -37.40
C LEU A 103 -1.79 18.07 -36.65
N MET A 104 -2.36 18.40 -35.48
CA MET A 104 -3.10 17.44 -34.68
C MET A 104 -4.44 17.04 -35.30
N ASP A 105 -5.15 17.97 -35.93
CA ASP A 105 -6.37 17.67 -36.70
C ASP A 105 -6.03 16.84 -37.96
N GLY A 106 -4.91 17.13 -38.62
CA GLY A 106 -4.38 16.35 -39.74
C GLY A 106 -4.09 14.90 -39.34
N ILE A 107 -3.29 14.69 -38.30
CA ILE A 107 -2.96 13.35 -37.77
C ILE A 107 -4.23 12.63 -37.29
N SER A 108 -5.17 13.34 -36.66
CA SER A 108 -6.43 12.73 -36.18
C SER A 108 -7.39 12.31 -37.30
N SER A 109 -7.26 12.87 -38.51
CA SER A 109 -8.16 12.60 -39.65
C SER A 109 -7.65 11.51 -40.59
N MET A 110 -6.41 11.05 -40.43
CA MET A 110 -5.80 10.02 -41.27
C MET A 110 -5.90 8.63 -40.63
N SER A 111 -6.97 7.90 -40.97
CA SER A 111 -7.31 6.59 -40.39
C SER A 111 -6.43 5.41 -40.80
N SER A 112 -5.38 5.60 -41.60
CA SER A 112 -4.51 4.53 -42.09
C SER A 112 -3.03 4.95 -42.14
N PRO A 113 -2.09 4.01 -41.86
CA PRO A 113 -0.67 4.28 -41.96
C PRO A 113 -0.31 4.62 -43.41
N SER A 114 0.32 5.78 -43.61
CA SER A 114 0.65 6.31 -44.93
C SER A 114 1.88 7.21 -44.83
N ALA A 115 2.63 7.36 -45.94
CA ALA A 115 3.79 8.24 -45.99
C ALA A 115 3.44 9.71 -45.65
N GLY A 116 2.19 10.14 -45.92
CA GLY A 116 1.67 11.43 -45.47
C GLY A 116 1.54 11.53 -43.95
N LEU A 117 0.98 10.51 -43.30
CA LEU A 117 0.91 10.42 -41.83
C LEU A 117 2.32 10.48 -41.22
N ASP A 118 3.25 9.65 -41.69
CA ASP A 118 4.64 9.62 -41.20
C ASP A 118 5.34 10.97 -41.35
N ARG A 119 5.06 11.69 -42.45
CA ARG A 119 5.56 13.04 -42.70
C ARG A 119 4.98 14.06 -41.73
N LEU A 120 3.66 14.04 -41.45
CA LEU A 120 3.05 14.91 -40.42
C LEU A 120 3.63 14.63 -39.03
N VAL A 121 3.81 13.36 -38.68
CA VAL A 121 4.40 12.93 -37.40
C VAL A 121 5.86 13.38 -37.29
N SER A 122 6.62 13.35 -38.40
CA SER A 122 7.99 13.91 -38.50
C SER A 122 8.03 15.44 -38.39
N ILE A 123 7.04 16.17 -38.90
CA ILE A 123 6.94 17.63 -38.66
C ILE A 123 6.62 17.89 -37.19
N LEU A 124 5.65 17.19 -36.61
CA LEU A 124 5.24 17.39 -35.21
C LEU A 124 6.40 17.10 -34.25
N GLU A 125 7.18 16.06 -34.52
CA GLU A 125 8.40 15.75 -33.78
C GLU A 125 9.42 16.91 -33.84
N ARG A 126 9.72 17.42 -35.05
CA ARG A 126 10.64 18.56 -35.22
C ARG A 126 10.07 19.86 -34.63
N PHE A 127 8.75 20.03 -34.61
CA PHE A 127 8.07 21.16 -33.96
C PHE A 127 8.30 21.13 -32.44
N LEU A 128 8.22 19.95 -31.80
CA LEU A 128 8.58 19.79 -30.40
C LEU A 128 10.09 20.03 -30.17
N GLN A 129 10.96 19.41 -30.96
CA GLN A 129 12.43 19.54 -30.84
C GLN A 129 12.94 20.97 -31.04
N SER A 130 12.26 21.79 -31.86
CA SER A 130 12.62 23.19 -32.12
C SER A 130 12.04 24.19 -31.10
N GLY A 131 11.57 23.73 -29.93
CA GLY A 131 11.13 24.59 -28.82
C GLY A 131 9.88 25.42 -29.15
N ARG A 132 9.05 24.95 -30.08
CA ARG A 132 7.89 25.73 -30.57
C ARG A 132 6.77 25.82 -29.54
N LEU A 133 6.73 24.89 -28.59
CA LEU A 133 5.88 24.98 -27.39
C LEU A 133 6.31 26.13 -26.48
N THR A 134 7.62 26.35 -26.25
CA THR A 134 8.11 27.57 -25.57
C THR A 134 7.61 28.84 -26.26
N VAL A 135 7.65 28.91 -27.60
CA VAL A 135 7.14 30.07 -28.35
C VAL A 135 5.62 30.23 -28.18
N LEU A 136 4.86 29.13 -28.23
CA LEU A 136 3.41 29.12 -28.01
C LEU A 136 3.03 29.61 -26.61
N LEU A 137 3.69 29.08 -25.58
CA LEU A 137 3.47 29.47 -24.19
C LEU A 137 3.87 30.93 -23.95
N TRP A 138 5.00 31.38 -24.52
CA TRP A 138 5.51 32.75 -24.36
C TRP A 138 4.63 33.82 -25.03
N THR A 139 4.13 33.59 -26.25
CA THR A 139 3.27 34.57 -26.93
C THR A 139 1.98 34.85 -26.15
N ARG A 140 1.45 33.85 -25.44
CA ARG A 140 0.29 34.01 -24.54
C ARG A 140 0.62 34.76 -23.24
N CYS A 141 1.90 34.90 -22.88
CA CYS A 141 2.32 35.67 -21.71
C CYS A 141 2.48 37.17 -21.99
N GLN A 142 2.89 37.57 -23.19
CA GLN A 142 3.34 38.95 -23.48
C GLN A 142 2.23 40.02 -23.54
N GLY A 143 0.95 39.68 -23.38
CA GLY A 143 -0.18 40.63 -23.31
C GLY A 143 -0.54 41.34 -24.62
N THR A 144 0.39 41.50 -25.55
CA THR A 144 0.21 42.18 -26.85
C THR A 144 -0.15 41.20 -27.97
N GLY A 145 -1.38 40.69 -27.99
CA GLY A 145 -1.87 39.97 -29.16
C GLY A 145 -3.04 39.03 -28.92
N LEU A 146 -4.09 39.21 -29.73
CA LEU A 146 -5.29 38.37 -29.84
C LEU A 146 -6.21 38.38 -28.61
N SER A 147 -7.41 38.94 -28.83
CA SER A 147 -8.60 38.65 -28.03
C SER A 147 -9.03 37.20 -28.29
N ASP A 148 -8.32 36.25 -27.71
CA ASP A 148 -8.63 34.82 -27.80
C ASP A 148 -10.04 34.56 -27.28
N SER A 149 -10.84 33.80 -28.03
CA SER A 149 -12.07 33.25 -27.45
C SER A 149 -11.70 32.25 -26.35
N PRO A 150 -12.49 32.16 -25.26
CA PRO A 150 -12.24 31.16 -24.21
C PRO A 150 -12.27 29.74 -24.77
N GLN A 151 -13.06 29.51 -25.83
CA GLN A 151 -13.13 28.27 -26.61
C GLN A 151 -11.78 27.92 -27.25
N LEU A 152 -11.13 28.86 -27.95
CA LEU A 152 -9.82 28.63 -28.57
C LEU A 152 -8.74 28.34 -27.51
N ARG A 153 -8.81 29.02 -26.36
CA ARG A 153 -7.90 28.75 -25.24
C ARG A 153 -8.08 27.34 -24.70
N GLU A 154 -9.32 26.89 -24.49
CA GLU A 154 -9.60 25.55 -23.97
C GLU A 154 -9.29 24.44 -24.98
N THR A 155 -9.52 24.64 -26.28
CA THR A 155 -9.11 23.66 -27.30
C THR A 155 -7.59 23.54 -27.39
N LEU A 156 -6.85 24.66 -27.41
CA LEU A 156 -5.38 24.66 -27.36
C LEU A 156 -4.83 23.95 -26.13
N LEU A 157 -5.33 24.27 -24.94
CA LEU A 157 -4.91 23.61 -23.69
C LEU A 157 -5.23 22.11 -23.71
N SER A 158 -6.37 21.72 -24.28
CA SER A 158 -6.77 20.31 -24.38
C SER A 158 -5.89 19.54 -25.35
N ARG A 159 -5.61 20.11 -26.52
CA ARG A 159 -4.75 19.50 -27.55
C ARG A 159 -3.30 19.41 -27.08
N LEU A 160 -2.75 20.47 -26.49
CA LEU A 160 -1.38 20.49 -25.96
C LEU A 160 -1.17 19.42 -24.88
N VAL A 161 -2.09 19.30 -23.92
CA VAL A 161 -1.88 18.40 -22.77
C VAL A 161 -2.19 16.93 -23.10
N ALA A 162 -3.18 16.68 -23.96
CA ALA A 162 -3.55 15.33 -24.43
C ALA A 162 -2.79 14.87 -25.70
N LEU A 163 -1.69 15.53 -26.08
CA LEU A 163 -0.89 15.15 -27.24
C LEU A 163 -0.36 13.70 -27.16
N PRO A 164 0.13 13.20 -26.01
CA PRO A 164 0.52 11.79 -25.86
C PRO A 164 -0.65 10.82 -26.13
N ASP A 165 -1.82 11.09 -25.55
CA ASP A 165 -3.01 10.23 -25.72
C ASP A 165 -3.46 10.21 -27.18
N LEU A 166 -3.54 11.39 -27.82
CA LEU A 166 -3.99 11.53 -29.21
C LEU A 166 -3.03 10.87 -30.20
N THR A 167 -1.72 10.97 -29.99
CA THR A 167 -0.72 10.30 -30.84
C THR A 167 -0.67 8.80 -30.58
N ALA A 168 -0.77 8.33 -29.33
CA ALA A 168 -0.84 6.91 -29.01
C ALA A 168 -2.10 6.23 -29.58
N ASN A 169 -3.24 6.93 -29.56
CA ASN A 169 -4.51 6.45 -30.13
C ASN A 169 -4.52 6.37 -31.66
N GLN A 170 -3.67 7.13 -32.37
CA GLN A 170 -3.59 7.11 -33.84
C GLN A 170 -2.42 6.25 -34.36
N LEU A 171 -1.28 6.26 -33.67
CA LEU A 171 -0.05 5.60 -34.14
C LEU A 171 0.16 4.21 -33.53
N HIS A 172 -0.48 3.91 -32.40
CA HIS A 172 -0.36 2.66 -31.65
C HIS A 172 1.11 2.23 -31.48
N HIS A 173 1.53 1.11 -32.08
CA HIS A 173 2.89 0.57 -32.00
C HIS A 173 3.93 1.34 -32.84
N HIS A 174 3.51 2.22 -33.76
CA HIS A 174 4.39 3.07 -34.57
C HIS A 174 4.65 4.44 -33.91
N ASN A 175 4.20 4.64 -32.66
CA ASN A 175 4.38 5.91 -31.96
C ASN A 175 5.86 6.18 -31.64
N LYS A 176 6.30 7.43 -31.78
CA LYS A 176 7.69 7.83 -31.50
C LYS A 176 7.88 8.11 -30.01
N THR A 177 9.11 7.89 -29.51
CA THR A 177 9.41 8.00 -28.08
C THR A 177 9.08 9.38 -27.50
N LEU A 178 9.30 10.45 -28.27
CA LEU A 178 9.05 11.85 -27.85
C LEU A 178 7.57 12.16 -27.57
N PHE A 179 6.64 11.35 -28.10
CA PHE A 179 5.22 11.50 -27.81
C PHE A 179 4.74 10.64 -26.65
N LEU A 180 5.57 9.73 -26.11
CA LEU A 180 5.23 8.98 -24.92
C LEU A 180 5.14 9.93 -23.71
N PRO A 181 4.20 9.74 -22.76
CA PRO A 181 4.06 10.59 -21.57
C PRO A 181 5.38 10.80 -20.80
N GLN A 182 6.21 9.76 -20.75
CA GLN A 182 7.52 9.73 -20.09
C GLN A 182 8.55 10.69 -20.69
N GLN A 183 8.44 11.06 -21.98
CA GLN A 183 9.33 12.04 -22.63
C GLN A 183 8.62 13.38 -22.85
N TYR A 184 7.33 13.35 -23.18
CA TYR A 184 6.55 14.54 -23.49
C TYR A 184 6.35 15.48 -22.29
N TYR A 185 5.94 14.97 -21.12
CA TYR A 185 5.72 15.84 -19.95
C TYR A 185 7.02 16.47 -19.42
N PRO A 186 8.18 15.76 -19.38
CA PRO A 186 9.48 16.39 -19.15
C PRO A 186 9.89 17.45 -20.17
N LEU A 187 9.57 17.27 -21.46
CA LEU A 187 9.80 18.29 -22.50
C LEU A 187 8.93 19.53 -22.24
N LEU A 188 7.63 19.34 -22.01
CA LEU A 188 6.70 20.42 -21.68
C LEU A 188 7.09 21.15 -20.38
N ALA A 189 7.60 20.44 -19.38
CA ALA A 189 8.15 21.03 -18.15
C ALA A 189 9.33 21.97 -18.45
N ARG A 190 10.27 21.55 -19.30
CA ARG A 190 11.40 22.38 -19.73
C ARG A 190 10.93 23.61 -20.49
N ASP A 191 9.99 23.45 -21.43
CA ASP A 191 9.40 24.59 -22.13
C ASP A 191 8.75 25.59 -21.15
N MET A 192 7.97 25.10 -20.18
CA MET A 192 7.39 25.95 -19.12
C MET A 192 8.48 26.68 -18.32
N LEU A 193 9.57 26.01 -17.92
CA LEU A 193 10.67 26.65 -17.17
C LEU A 193 11.32 27.80 -17.97
N THR A 194 11.61 27.61 -19.25
CA THR A 194 12.18 28.71 -20.06
C THR A 194 11.21 29.88 -20.23
N VAL A 195 9.90 29.63 -20.24
CA VAL A 195 8.87 30.69 -20.26
C VAL A 195 8.79 31.43 -18.93
N LEU A 196 8.91 30.73 -17.80
CA LEU A 196 9.00 31.36 -16.48
C LEU A 196 10.28 32.19 -16.34
N GLU A 197 11.40 31.72 -16.88
CA GLU A 197 12.65 32.49 -16.93
C GLU A 197 12.51 33.76 -17.78
N ARG A 198 11.94 33.65 -18.99
CA ARG A 198 11.63 34.82 -19.83
C ARG A 198 10.66 35.78 -19.15
N THR A 199 9.70 35.27 -18.38
CA THR A 199 8.80 36.10 -17.55
C THR A 199 9.59 36.84 -16.47
N CYS A 200 10.53 36.18 -15.76
CA CYS A 200 11.40 36.85 -14.80
C CYS A 200 12.26 37.94 -15.47
N GLN A 201 12.84 37.66 -16.64
CA GLN A 201 13.61 38.63 -17.42
C GLN A 201 12.75 39.84 -17.85
N ALA A 202 11.52 39.61 -18.33
CA ALA A 202 10.59 40.66 -18.74
C ALA A 202 10.11 41.52 -17.57
N LEU A 203 9.82 40.91 -16.42
CA LEU A 203 9.45 41.65 -15.20
C LEU A 203 10.61 42.49 -14.65
N ARG A 204 11.86 41.99 -14.70
CA ARG A 204 13.05 42.82 -14.40
C ARG A 204 13.20 43.98 -15.40
N GLY A 205 12.78 43.78 -16.65
CA GLY A 205 12.69 44.82 -17.68
C GLY A 205 11.42 45.67 -17.66
N LEU A 206 10.64 45.65 -16.57
CA LEU A 206 9.40 46.41 -16.36
C LEU A 206 8.31 46.20 -17.45
N LYS A 207 8.23 44.99 -18.00
CA LYS A 207 7.18 44.59 -18.95
C LYS A 207 6.15 43.70 -18.27
N ASP A 208 4.87 44.08 -18.38
CA ASP A 208 3.76 43.27 -17.88
C ASP A 208 3.66 41.92 -18.60
N CYS A 209 3.36 40.86 -17.85
CA CYS A 209 3.22 39.49 -18.34
C CYS A 209 2.08 38.76 -17.63
N SER A 210 1.33 37.93 -18.35
CA SER A 210 0.26 37.08 -17.80
C SER A 210 0.68 35.61 -17.71
N LEU A 211 0.67 35.05 -16.50
CA LEU A 211 0.96 33.62 -16.27
C LEU A 211 -0.27 32.71 -16.41
N THR A 212 -1.45 33.27 -16.70
CA THR A 212 -2.74 32.54 -16.70
C THR A 212 -2.76 31.32 -17.61
N PHE A 213 -2.25 31.42 -18.84
CA PHE A 213 -2.21 30.29 -19.77
C PHE A 213 -1.23 29.19 -19.33
N VAL A 214 -0.06 29.58 -18.81
CA VAL A 214 0.96 28.63 -18.29
C VAL A 214 0.44 27.92 -17.04
N ALA A 215 -0.23 28.63 -16.13
CA ALA A 215 -0.88 28.04 -14.96
C ALA A 215 -1.99 27.06 -15.33
N GLN A 216 -2.78 27.36 -16.36
CA GLN A 216 -3.80 26.47 -16.89
C GLN A 216 -3.20 25.22 -17.55
N ALA A 217 -2.12 25.37 -18.33
CA ALA A 217 -1.40 24.26 -18.94
C ALA A 217 -0.75 23.35 -17.88
N LEU A 218 -0.09 23.94 -16.87
CA LEU A 218 0.46 23.23 -15.71
C LEU A 218 -0.64 22.45 -14.98
N GLY A 219 -1.73 23.13 -14.61
CA GLY A 219 -2.84 22.51 -13.89
C GLY A 219 -3.44 21.31 -14.63
N LYS A 220 -3.70 21.45 -15.93
CA LYS A 220 -4.23 20.36 -16.74
C LYS A 220 -3.20 19.23 -16.92
N ALA A 221 -1.91 19.55 -17.07
CA ALA A 221 -0.86 18.54 -17.20
C ALA A 221 -0.72 17.68 -15.93
N CYS A 222 -0.82 18.28 -14.73
CA CYS A 222 -0.80 17.55 -13.46
C CYS A 222 -1.97 16.58 -13.27
N VAL A 223 -3.07 16.73 -14.02
CA VAL A 223 -4.19 15.76 -14.02
C VAL A 223 -3.89 14.54 -14.89
N GLN A 224 -3.06 14.69 -15.93
CA GLN A 224 -2.74 13.62 -16.88
C GLN A 224 -1.36 12.97 -16.68
N GLY A 225 -0.41 13.62 -15.99
CA GLY A 225 0.93 13.04 -15.78
C GLY A 225 1.83 13.76 -14.77
N HIS A 226 2.97 13.12 -14.47
CA HIS A 226 3.97 13.57 -13.50
C HIS A 226 4.92 14.63 -14.06
N ILE A 227 4.44 15.88 -14.20
CA ILE A 227 5.25 17.00 -14.71
C ILE A 227 6.28 17.53 -13.68
N PHE A 228 6.08 17.27 -12.39
CA PHE A 228 6.90 17.87 -11.32
C PHE A 228 8.30 17.29 -11.14
N GLY A 229 8.59 16.09 -11.63
CA GLY A 229 9.94 15.51 -11.55
C GLY A 229 11.03 16.37 -12.21
N VAL A 230 10.65 17.23 -13.17
CA VAL A 230 11.56 18.23 -13.76
C VAL A 230 11.32 19.63 -13.18
N LEU A 231 10.06 20.04 -12.97
CA LEU A 231 9.75 21.38 -12.48
C LEU A 231 10.24 21.64 -11.05
N ALA A 232 9.92 20.75 -10.11
CA ALA A 232 10.15 21.02 -8.68
C ALA A 232 11.63 21.22 -8.31
N PRO A 233 12.60 20.43 -8.83
CA PRO A 233 14.03 20.69 -8.59
C PRO A 233 14.48 22.06 -9.13
N HIS A 234 14.12 22.41 -10.37
CA HIS A 234 14.51 23.67 -11.00
C HIS A 234 13.88 24.89 -10.31
N LEU A 235 12.59 24.81 -9.93
CA LEU A 235 11.95 25.87 -9.16
C LEU A 235 12.59 26.00 -7.76
N SER A 236 13.01 24.89 -7.14
CA SER A 236 13.69 24.88 -5.84
C SER A 236 15.04 25.59 -5.91
N SER A 237 15.83 25.37 -6.97
CA SER A 237 17.11 26.04 -7.18
C SER A 237 16.94 27.51 -7.56
N CYS A 238 16.05 27.85 -8.49
CA CYS A 238 15.89 29.24 -8.96
C CYS A 238 15.27 30.16 -7.88
N THR A 239 14.43 29.64 -6.99
CA THR A 239 13.83 30.43 -5.91
C THR A 239 14.75 30.69 -4.72
N LEU A 240 15.87 29.94 -4.57
CA LEU A 240 16.84 30.17 -3.50
C LEU A 240 17.52 31.55 -3.60
N SER A 241 17.94 31.92 -4.81
CA SER A 241 18.75 33.13 -5.04
C SER A 241 17.96 34.35 -5.51
N ASP A 242 16.68 34.21 -5.87
CA ASP A 242 15.94 35.26 -6.58
C ASP A 242 14.46 35.41 -6.14
N MET A 243 14.14 36.59 -5.61
CA MET A 243 12.80 36.97 -5.18
C MET A 243 11.81 37.18 -6.35
N VAL A 244 12.30 37.49 -7.56
CA VAL A 244 11.46 37.55 -8.77
C VAL A 244 10.95 36.16 -9.12
N TRP A 245 11.82 35.14 -9.05
CA TRP A 245 11.43 33.74 -9.24
C TRP A 245 10.40 33.29 -8.21
N GLN A 246 10.56 33.64 -6.92
CA GLN A 246 9.54 33.37 -5.90
C GLN A 246 8.19 34.01 -6.24
N ARG A 247 8.17 35.31 -6.56
CA ARG A 247 6.94 36.04 -6.96
C ARG A 247 6.28 35.43 -8.21
N VAL A 248 7.07 34.98 -9.18
CA VAL A 248 6.59 34.28 -10.39
C VAL A 248 5.98 32.92 -10.03
N CYS A 249 6.60 32.15 -9.13
CA CYS A 249 6.03 30.88 -8.65
C CYS A 249 4.70 31.09 -7.90
N TRP A 250 4.63 32.08 -7.00
CA TRP A 250 3.39 32.41 -6.28
C TRP A 250 2.28 32.80 -7.27
N LYS A 251 2.59 33.67 -8.25
CA LYS A 251 1.63 34.08 -9.28
C LYS A 251 1.27 32.98 -10.27
N LEU A 252 2.16 32.03 -10.54
CA LEU A 252 1.84 30.84 -11.33
C LEU A 252 0.79 30.00 -10.61
N LEU A 253 1.00 29.70 -9.31
CA LEU A 253 0.10 28.86 -8.53
C LEU A 253 -1.23 29.54 -8.17
N GLU A 254 -1.23 30.86 -7.88
CA GLU A 254 -2.44 31.65 -7.69
C GLU A 254 -3.36 31.66 -8.93
N ASN A 255 -2.78 31.51 -10.14
CA ASN A 255 -3.51 31.47 -11.41
C ASN A 255 -3.99 30.06 -11.81
N VAL A 256 -3.69 29.00 -11.03
CA VAL A 256 -4.16 27.64 -11.32
C VAL A 256 -5.67 27.55 -11.02
N PRO A 257 -6.51 27.12 -11.99
CA PRO A 257 -7.94 26.92 -11.74
C PRO A 257 -8.19 25.92 -10.61
N GLU A 258 -9.13 26.22 -9.72
CA GLU A 258 -9.43 25.39 -8.55
C GLU A 258 -9.69 23.91 -8.89
N ARG A 259 -10.32 23.64 -10.04
CA ARG A 259 -10.57 22.26 -10.54
C ARG A 259 -9.30 21.40 -10.63
N TRP A 260 -8.12 22.00 -10.83
CA TRP A 260 -6.84 21.30 -10.99
C TRP A 260 -5.85 21.53 -9.84
N LEU A 261 -6.17 22.46 -8.93
CA LEU A 261 -5.28 22.89 -7.84
C LEU A 261 -4.86 21.73 -6.92
N GLU A 262 -5.74 20.76 -6.67
CA GLU A 262 -5.41 19.58 -5.88
C GLU A 262 -4.29 18.74 -6.52
N SER A 263 -4.39 18.44 -7.83
CA SER A 263 -3.37 17.69 -8.57
C SER A 263 -2.03 18.42 -8.61
N VAL A 264 -2.07 19.75 -8.74
CA VAL A 264 -0.88 20.61 -8.69
C VAL A 264 -0.20 20.54 -7.32
N LEU A 265 -0.94 20.73 -6.23
CA LEU A 265 -0.39 20.68 -4.88
C LEU A 265 0.13 19.27 -4.55
N THR A 266 -0.64 18.25 -4.86
CA THR A 266 -0.29 16.84 -4.64
C THR A 266 1.00 16.46 -5.34
N GLY A 267 1.17 16.84 -6.61
CA GLY A 267 2.38 16.57 -7.38
C GLY A 267 3.58 17.43 -6.96
N MET A 268 3.37 18.68 -6.55
CA MET A 268 4.43 19.56 -6.05
C MET A 268 5.03 19.02 -4.75
N VAL A 269 4.19 18.69 -3.77
CA VAL A 269 4.64 18.25 -2.43
C VAL A 269 5.40 16.93 -2.49
N GLN A 270 5.02 16.01 -3.40
CA GLN A 270 5.76 14.76 -3.63
C GLN A 270 7.13 14.95 -4.30
N ALA A 271 7.35 16.05 -5.02
CA ALA A 271 8.54 16.28 -5.85
C ALA A 271 9.51 17.33 -5.27
N VAL A 272 9.13 18.02 -4.20
CA VAL A 272 9.98 18.96 -3.47
C VAL A 272 10.68 18.23 -2.32
N ASN A 273 11.99 18.45 -2.16
CA ASN A 273 12.79 17.68 -1.19
C ASN A 273 12.76 18.22 0.25
N ARG A 274 12.46 19.52 0.46
CA ARG A 274 12.56 20.22 1.76
C ARG A 274 11.41 21.22 1.97
N PRO A 275 10.95 21.47 3.23
CA PRO A 275 9.86 22.40 3.49
C PRO A 275 10.17 23.85 3.06
N ASP A 276 11.42 24.31 3.17
CA ASP A 276 11.84 25.67 2.75
C ASP A 276 11.64 25.91 1.26
N ALA A 277 11.93 24.89 0.44
CA ALA A 277 11.71 24.95 -0.99
C ALA A 277 10.21 25.06 -1.30
N LEU A 278 9.37 24.29 -0.60
CA LEU A 278 7.91 24.38 -0.75
C LEU A 278 7.40 25.77 -0.32
N SER A 279 7.93 26.33 0.78
CA SER A 279 7.62 27.67 1.25
C SER A 279 7.99 28.76 0.24
N ARG A 280 9.19 28.71 -0.35
CA ARG A 280 9.62 29.65 -1.41
C ARG A 280 8.79 29.53 -2.69
N ILE A 281 8.37 28.33 -3.08
CA ILE A 281 7.61 28.08 -4.31
C ILE A 281 6.11 28.41 -4.13
N MET A 282 5.49 28.07 -3.00
CA MET A 282 4.06 28.26 -2.76
C MET A 282 3.71 29.60 -2.07
N GLY A 283 4.63 30.18 -1.30
CA GLY A 283 4.35 31.35 -0.47
C GLY A 283 3.12 31.13 0.43
N ASN A 284 2.29 32.14 0.60
CA ASN A 284 1.07 32.08 1.43
C ASN A 284 -0.20 31.73 0.63
N LEU A 285 -0.08 30.85 -0.37
CA LEU A 285 -1.21 30.37 -1.19
C LEU A 285 -2.36 29.78 -0.34
N VAL A 286 -2.05 29.06 0.74
CA VAL A 286 -3.05 28.48 1.66
C VAL A 286 -3.87 29.52 2.42
N LEU A 287 -3.41 30.75 2.55
CA LEU A 287 -4.17 31.85 3.16
C LEU A 287 -5.07 32.56 2.14
N LYS A 288 -4.72 32.50 0.85
CA LYS A 288 -5.43 33.18 -0.24
C LYS A 288 -6.50 32.31 -0.90
N ASN A 289 -6.33 30.98 -0.88
CA ASN A 289 -7.22 30.05 -1.57
C ASN A 289 -7.74 28.95 -0.61
N LYS A 290 -9.05 28.96 -0.34
CA LYS A 290 -9.71 27.99 0.56
C LYS A 290 -9.56 26.53 0.12
N LYS A 291 -9.46 26.26 -1.19
CA LYS A 291 -9.22 24.91 -1.69
C LYS A 291 -7.77 24.49 -1.46
N ALA A 292 -6.80 25.38 -1.62
CA ALA A 292 -5.41 25.10 -1.24
C ALA A 292 -5.30 24.80 0.27
N GLN A 293 -5.95 25.63 1.10
CA GLN A 293 -6.06 25.40 2.55
C GLN A 293 -6.58 24.00 2.84
N PHE A 294 -7.79 23.65 2.37
CA PHE A 294 -8.41 22.34 2.63
C PHE A 294 -7.58 21.15 2.13
N VAL A 295 -6.94 21.26 0.96
CA VAL A 295 -6.07 20.19 0.44
C VAL A 295 -4.88 19.96 1.37
N ILE A 296 -4.16 21.03 1.74
CA ILE A 296 -2.94 20.96 2.56
C ILE A 296 -3.25 20.59 4.03
N THR A 297 -4.28 21.19 4.65
CA THR A 297 -4.55 21.01 6.09
C THR A 297 -5.45 19.83 6.42
N HIS A 298 -6.22 19.30 5.45
CA HIS A 298 -7.19 18.24 5.72
C HIS A 298 -7.06 17.06 4.75
N LYS A 299 -7.12 17.30 3.44
CA LYS A 299 -7.21 16.20 2.47
C LYS A 299 -5.96 15.34 2.43
N LEU A 300 -4.77 15.96 2.39
CA LEU A 300 -3.49 15.23 2.35
C LEU A 300 -3.09 14.64 3.72
N LEU A 301 -3.60 15.16 4.84
CA LEU A 301 -3.20 14.75 6.19
C LEU A 301 -4.15 13.73 6.84
N LEU A 302 -5.45 13.77 6.51
CA LEU A 302 -6.48 12.94 7.17
C LEU A 302 -7.21 11.99 6.21
N LEU A 303 -7.40 12.39 4.94
CA LEU A 303 -8.22 11.65 3.97
C LEU A 303 -7.41 10.80 2.97
N GLN A 304 -6.18 11.21 2.66
CA GLN A 304 -5.30 10.51 1.70
C GLN A 304 -4.05 9.96 2.41
N TYR A 305 -4.17 8.78 3.02
CA TYR A 305 -3.12 8.12 3.81
C TYR A 305 -2.11 7.30 2.99
N LYS A 306 -1.86 7.72 1.73
CA LYS A 306 -1.04 6.98 0.75
C LYS A 306 0.36 7.57 0.54
N TYR A 307 0.75 8.55 1.34
CA TYR A 307 1.99 9.30 1.17
C TYR A 307 3.04 8.87 2.20
N GLU A 308 4.31 9.07 1.85
CA GLU A 308 5.43 8.80 2.73
C GLU A 308 5.53 9.84 3.85
N THR A 309 6.15 9.46 4.96
CA THR A 309 6.37 10.32 6.14
C THR A 309 7.17 11.59 5.80
N ARG A 310 8.03 11.53 4.79
CA ARG A 310 8.70 12.70 4.18
C ARG A 310 7.72 13.75 3.66
N VAL A 311 6.66 13.32 2.96
CA VAL A 311 5.62 14.21 2.41
C VAL A 311 4.85 14.91 3.53
N LEU A 312 4.53 14.18 4.61
CA LEU A 312 3.94 14.75 5.83
C LEU A 312 4.84 15.82 6.47
N SER A 313 6.14 15.53 6.62
CA SER A 313 7.13 16.47 7.16
C SER A 313 7.24 17.74 6.32
N ILE A 314 7.25 17.63 4.99
CA ILE A 314 7.25 18.77 4.06
C ILE A 314 5.98 19.63 4.21
N LEU A 315 4.80 19.02 4.31
CA LEU A 315 3.52 19.73 4.48
C LEU A 315 3.46 20.49 5.80
N LEU A 316 3.80 19.82 6.90
CA LEU A 316 3.70 20.39 8.25
C LEU A 316 4.80 21.44 8.46
N GLY A 317 6.03 21.18 7.99
CA GLY A 317 7.12 22.16 7.99
C GLY A 317 6.77 23.42 7.19
N TYR A 318 6.13 23.28 6.02
CA TYR A 318 5.61 24.42 5.28
C TYR A 318 4.63 25.26 6.13
N LEU A 319 3.69 24.65 6.86
CA LEU A 319 2.78 25.39 7.75
C LEU A 319 3.52 26.03 8.95
N ALA A 320 4.57 25.39 9.47
CA ALA A 320 5.33 25.88 10.63
C ALA A 320 6.28 27.06 10.34
N GLN A 321 6.75 27.20 9.10
CA GLN A 321 7.80 28.16 8.75
C GLN A 321 7.39 29.64 8.72
N ASP A 322 6.14 29.95 8.40
CA ASP A 322 5.64 31.33 8.32
C ASP A 322 4.67 31.61 9.47
N ARG A 323 4.87 32.73 10.16
CA ARG A 323 4.02 33.19 11.27
C ARG A 323 2.55 33.34 10.86
N GLU A 324 2.28 33.75 9.62
CA GLU A 324 0.91 33.86 9.11
C GLU A 324 0.25 32.48 8.89
N ARG A 325 1.06 31.42 8.67
CA ARG A 325 0.58 30.05 8.43
C ARG A 325 0.45 29.22 9.72
N ARG A 326 1.14 29.58 10.81
CA ARG A 326 1.09 28.83 12.09
C ARG A 326 -0.31 28.61 12.68
N PRO A 327 -1.28 29.54 12.60
CA PRO A 327 -2.65 29.26 13.03
C PRO A 327 -3.28 28.05 12.31
N LEU A 328 -2.88 27.78 11.06
CA LEU A 328 -3.29 26.57 10.33
C LEU A 328 -2.59 25.32 10.86
N LEU A 329 -1.33 25.38 11.29
CA LEU A 329 -0.65 24.26 11.95
C LEU A 329 -1.37 23.87 13.25
N ILE A 330 -1.77 24.85 14.06
CA ILE A 330 -2.55 24.61 15.29
C ILE A 330 -3.94 24.02 14.97
N GLN A 331 -4.61 24.49 13.90
CA GLN A 331 -5.86 23.90 13.42
C GLN A 331 -5.66 22.43 12.95
N VAL A 332 -4.57 22.15 12.25
CA VAL A 332 -4.17 20.79 11.83
C VAL A 332 -3.95 19.90 13.05
N LEU A 333 -3.17 20.36 14.04
CA LEU A 333 -2.93 19.62 15.27
C LEU A 333 -4.23 19.24 15.97
N ARG A 334 -5.14 20.20 16.20
CA ARG A 334 -6.46 19.94 16.79
C ARG A 334 -7.25 18.88 16.02
N SER A 335 -7.20 18.93 14.69
CA SER A 335 -7.88 17.97 13.82
C SER A 335 -7.25 16.57 13.87
N LEU A 336 -5.91 16.48 13.93
CA LEU A 336 -5.16 15.23 14.12
C LEU A 336 -5.45 14.62 15.49
N CYS A 337 -5.40 15.42 16.56
CA CYS A 337 -5.75 15.02 17.92
C CYS A 337 -7.17 14.45 18.00
N GLN A 338 -8.15 15.16 17.42
CA GLN A 338 -9.55 14.70 17.39
C GLN A 338 -9.71 13.40 16.59
N ALA A 339 -9.01 13.24 15.47
CA ALA A 339 -9.08 12.02 14.67
C ALA A 339 -8.41 10.82 15.36
N TRP A 340 -7.24 11.04 15.98
CA TRP A 340 -6.43 10.00 16.64
C TRP A 340 -7.06 9.51 17.95
N ALA A 341 -7.64 10.41 18.74
CA ALA A 341 -8.23 10.09 20.04
C ALA A 341 -9.71 9.65 20.00
N ASN A 342 -10.33 9.58 18.82
CA ASN A 342 -11.74 9.20 18.68
C ASN A 342 -11.91 7.66 18.79
N PRO A 343 -12.64 7.12 19.79
CA PRO A 343 -12.81 5.68 19.97
C PRO A 343 -13.45 4.99 18.76
N SER A 344 -14.36 5.67 18.06
CA SER A 344 -14.99 5.15 16.84
C SER A 344 -14.00 5.11 15.66
N ALA A 345 -13.06 6.06 15.59
CA ALA A 345 -12.01 6.01 14.57
C ALA A 345 -11.09 4.81 14.81
N VAL A 346 -10.56 4.65 16.02
CA VAL A 346 -9.68 3.51 16.41
C VAL A 346 -10.33 2.15 16.11
N ARG A 347 -11.65 2.04 16.29
CA ARG A 347 -12.42 0.79 16.05
C ARG A 347 -12.78 0.51 14.58
N HIS A 348 -12.81 1.52 13.72
CA HIS A 348 -13.41 1.40 12.37
C HIS A 348 -12.52 1.85 11.20
N THR A 349 -11.42 2.57 11.42
CA THR A 349 -10.48 2.96 10.35
C THR A 349 -9.42 1.88 10.09
N PRO A 350 -8.89 1.76 8.86
CA PRO A 350 -7.76 0.89 8.55
C PRO A 350 -6.52 1.25 9.35
N LEU A 351 -5.70 0.24 9.67
CA LEU A 351 -4.49 0.40 10.49
C LEU A 351 -3.47 1.33 9.83
N GLU A 352 -3.36 1.28 8.51
CA GLU A 352 -2.51 2.12 7.68
C GLU A 352 -2.89 3.60 7.83
N GLN A 353 -4.19 3.91 7.93
CA GLN A 353 -4.68 5.26 8.16
C GLN A 353 -4.42 5.72 9.59
N GLN A 354 -4.57 4.83 10.59
CA GLN A 354 -4.26 5.17 11.99
C GLN A 354 -2.76 5.45 12.18
N LEU A 355 -1.89 4.67 11.53
CA LEU A 355 -0.44 4.87 11.52
C LEU A 355 -0.08 6.18 10.81
N TYR A 356 -0.70 6.48 9.66
CA TYR A 356 -0.50 7.73 8.93
C TYR A 356 -0.90 8.97 9.76
N VAL A 357 -2.04 8.94 10.44
CA VAL A 357 -2.47 10.01 11.36
C VAL A 357 -1.53 10.12 12.56
N SER A 358 -1.02 9.00 13.09
CA SER A 358 -0.03 8.99 14.18
C SER A 358 1.29 9.65 13.76
N ARG A 359 1.83 9.30 12.59
CA ARG A 359 3.01 9.94 11.98
C ARG A 359 2.80 11.46 11.83
N ALA A 360 1.66 11.87 11.29
CA ALA A 360 1.32 13.28 11.10
C ALA A 360 1.17 14.02 12.45
N LEU A 361 0.59 13.39 13.47
CA LEU A 361 0.44 13.96 14.81
C LEU A 361 1.80 14.21 15.47
N LEU A 362 2.70 13.22 15.46
CA LEU A 362 4.04 13.36 16.03
C LEU A 362 4.84 14.46 15.31
N LEU A 363 4.91 14.44 13.98
CA LEU A 363 5.56 15.50 13.20
C LEU A 363 4.98 16.89 13.49
N CYS A 364 3.67 17.01 13.67
CA CYS A 364 3.02 18.29 13.97
C CYS A 364 3.39 18.81 15.37
N VAL A 365 3.48 17.92 16.38
CA VAL A 365 3.90 18.28 17.74
C VAL A 365 5.40 18.58 17.82
N GLY A 366 6.24 17.85 17.06
CA GLY A 366 7.68 18.12 16.95
C GLY A 366 8.01 19.52 16.41
N LEU A 367 7.12 20.09 15.58
CA LEU A 367 7.26 21.43 14.99
C LEU A 367 6.76 22.59 15.88
N LEU A 368 6.16 22.32 17.04
CA LEU A 368 5.70 23.36 17.96
C LEU A 368 6.88 24.02 18.69
N SER A 369 6.85 25.34 18.78
CA SER A 369 7.71 26.08 19.71
C SER A 369 7.25 25.88 21.16
N ASP A 370 8.16 26.07 22.12
CA ASP A 370 7.85 25.79 23.53
C ASP A 370 6.73 26.68 24.08
N ALA A 371 6.54 27.89 23.53
CA ALA A 371 5.40 28.75 23.88
C ALA A 371 4.05 28.17 23.39
N GLU A 372 3.98 27.74 22.13
CA GLU A 372 2.79 27.09 21.54
C GLU A 372 2.48 25.76 22.27
N LEU A 373 3.51 25.02 22.68
CA LEU A 373 3.38 23.78 23.45
C LEU A 373 2.85 24.01 24.87
N GLN A 374 3.22 25.10 25.55
CA GLN A 374 2.61 25.45 26.84
C GLN A 374 1.16 25.92 26.70
N GLU A 375 0.82 26.67 25.64
CA GLU A 375 -0.56 27.07 25.35
C GLU A 375 -1.47 25.87 25.09
N LEU A 376 -1.00 24.90 24.29
CA LEU A 376 -1.77 23.73 23.86
C LEU A 376 -1.64 22.52 24.81
N ARG A 377 -0.98 22.70 25.96
CA ARG A 377 -0.67 21.63 26.92
C ARG A 377 -1.91 20.86 27.39
N SER A 378 -3.02 21.55 27.67
CA SER A 378 -4.27 20.92 28.11
C SER A 378 -4.93 20.08 27.02
N GLU A 379 -5.00 20.58 25.79
CA GLU A 379 -5.55 19.88 24.64
C GLU A 379 -4.73 18.64 24.28
N LEU A 380 -3.40 18.75 24.32
CA LEU A 380 -2.48 17.64 24.09
C LEU A 380 -2.56 16.57 25.18
N LEU A 381 -2.68 16.95 26.46
CA LEU A 381 -2.91 15.99 27.56
C LEU A 381 -4.24 15.24 27.38
N GLN A 382 -5.30 15.95 27.02
CA GLN A 382 -6.61 15.34 26.77
C GLN A 382 -6.57 14.35 25.59
N CYS A 383 -5.90 14.73 24.49
CA CYS A 383 -5.66 13.85 23.35
C CYS A 383 -4.85 12.61 23.74
N MET A 384 -3.72 12.80 24.43
CA MET A 384 -2.84 11.72 24.85
C MET A 384 -3.58 10.72 25.74
N LEU A 385 -4.24 11.18 26.82
CA LEU A 385 -4.92 10.29 27.76
C LEU A 385 -6.12 9.58 27.14
N GLY A 386 -7.03 10.30 26.48
CA GLY A 386 -8.25 9.72 25.90
C GLY A 386 -7.96 8.84 24.68
N GLY A 387 -6.98 9.21 23.86
CA GLY A 387 -6.53 8.42 22.73
C GLY A 387 -5.76 7.17 23.15
N MET A 388 -4.78 7.31 24.05
CA MET A 388 -4.04 6.15 24.57
C MET A 388 -4.97 5.13 25.23
N GLN A 389 -5.96 5.56 26.02
CA GLN A 389 -7.00 4.67 26.54
C GLN A 389 -7.75 3.93 25.40
N SER A 390 -8.23 4.68 24.40
CA SER A 390 -8.96 4.11 23.25
C SER A 390 -8.14 3.11 22.43
N HIS A 391 -6.82 3.33 22.31
CA HIS A 391 -5.88 2.41 21.64
C HIS A 391 -5.54 1.20 22.51
N LEU A 392 -5.36 1.37 23.82
CA LEU A 392 -5.09 0.30 24.79
C LEU A 392 -6.27 -0.66 24.98
N ASP A 393 -7.50 -0.15 24.90
CA ASP A 393 -8.74 -0.95 24.92
C ASP A 393 -8.91 -1.85 23.67
N SER A 394 -8.05 -1.73 22.66
CA SER A 394 -8.12 -2.50 21.42
C SER A 394 -7.62 -3.95 21.60
N SER A 395 -8.40 -4.91 21.08
CA SER A 395 -7.99 -6.32 21.02
C SER A 395 -6.79 -6.58 20.07
N VAL A 396 -6.38 -5.60 19.26
CA VAL A 396 -5.26 -5.72 18.30
C VAL A 396 -3.95 -5.20 18.90
N VAL A 397 -2.94 -6.08 19.01
CA VAL A 397 -1.61 -5.77 19.59
C VAL A 397 -0.94 -4.56 18.91
N ARG A 398 -0.96 -4.49 17.58
CA ARG A 398 -0.31 -3.40 16.80
C ARG A 398 -0.98 -2.03 17.04
N VAL A 399 -2.29 -2.00 17.30
CA VAL A 399 -3.02 -0.78 17.70
C VAL A 399 -2.61 -0.34 19.11
N ARG A 400 -2.57 -1.28 20.07
CA ARG A 400 -2.08 -1.01 21.43
C ARG A 400 -0.64 -0.49 21.45
N ARG A 401 0.25 -1.11 20.65
CA ARG A 401 1.66 -0.71 20.48
C ARG A 401 1.79 0.74 20.00
N MET A 402 1.10 1.08 18.91
CA MET A 402 1.04 2.45 18.38
C MET A 402 0.49 3.45 19.41
N GLY A 403 -0.54 3.07 20.18
CA GLY A 403 -1.07 3.87 21.29
C GLY A 403 -0.04 4.18 22.38
N MET A 404 0.76 3.18 22.77
CA MET A 404 1.85 3.34 23.76
C MET A 404 2.95 4.25 23.22
N VAL A 405 3.50 3.96 22.03
CA VAL A 405 4.60 4.74 21.42
C VAL A 405 4.24 6.22 21.25
N VAL A 406 3.05 6.52 20.72
CA VAL A 406 2.58 7.91 20.58
C VAL A 406 2.38 8.56 21.95
N GLY A 407 1.88 7.82 22.95
CA GLY A 407 1.74 8.29 24.33
C GLY A 407 3.08 8.68 24.96
N GLU A 408 4.11 7.87 24.80
CA GLU A 408 5.48 8.18 25.26
C GLU A 408 6.06 9.40 24.55
N CYS A 409 5.93 9.45 23.22
CA CYS A 409 6.39 10.56 22.40
C CYS A 409 5.80 11.89 22.87
N LEU A 410 4.46 11.95 23.04
CA LEU A 410 3.78 13.14 23.55
C LEU A 410 4.18 13.47 25.00
N SER A 411 4.20 12.47 25.90
CA SER A 411 4.64 12.64 27.29
C SER A 411 6.05 13.20 27.40
N SER A 412 6.98 12.72 26.56
CA SER A 412 8.38 13.13 26.55
C SER A 412 8.59 14.57 26.11
N ARG A 413 7.84 15.04 25.09
CA ARG A 413 7.93 16.42 24.56
C ARG A 413 7.25 17.44 25.46
N MET A 414 6.24 17.03 26.22
CA MET A 414 5.46 17.92 27.10
C MET A 414 6.08 18.14 28.49
N ASP A 415 7.00 17.28 28.91
CA ASP A 415 7.59 17.23 30.27
C ASP A 415 6.52 17.38 31.38
N VAL A 416 5.80 16.29 31.61
CA VAL A 416 4.73 16.24 32.62
C VAL A 416 5.34 16.03 34.00
N ASN A 417 5.81 17.13 34.60
CA ASN A 417 6.35 17.18 35.97
C ASN A 417 7.54 16.23 36.21
N GLY A 418 8.39 16.00 35.19
CA GLY A 418 9.51 15.04 35.26
C GLY A 418 9.10 13.57 35.17
N ALA A 419 7.81 13.24 35.18
CA ALA A 419 7.29 11.89 35.02
C ALA A 419 7.06 11.58 33.53
N LYS A 420 8.06 10.95 32.90
CA LYS A 420 7.95 10.44 31.52
C LYS A 420 7.29 9.07 31.54
N LEU A 421 6.19 8.91 30.78
CA LEU A 421 5.61 7.60 30.53
C LEU A 421 6.64 6.71 29.81
N LYS A 422 6.73 5.45 30.26
CA LYS A 422 7.50 4.38 29.65
C LYS A 422 6.69 3.09 29.74
N PHE A 423 6.61 2.36 28.64
CA PHE A 423 5.94 1.09 28.47
C PHE A 423 6.93 0.05 27.93
N GLU A 424 6.60 -1.23 28.11
CA GLU A 424 7.37 -2.34 27.55
C GLU A 424 6.64 -2.89 26.33
N TYR A 425 7.30 -2.85 25.16
CA TYR A 425 6.78 -3.39 23.91
C TYR A 425 7.93 -3.88 23.01
N GLU A 426 7.63 -4.87 22.16
CA GLU A 426 8.56 -5.33 21.12
C GLU A 426 8.83 -4.17 20.15
N HIS A 427 10.11 -3.94 19.87
CA HIS A 427 10.53 -2.94 18.90
C HIS A 427 10.53 -3.57 17.49
N ASP A 428 9.89 -2.88 16.57
CA ASP A 428 9.83 -3.15 15.13
C ASP A 428 10.10 -1.87 14.33
N GLU A 429 10.28 -2.01 13.01
CA GLU A 429 10.56 -0.90 12.08
C GLU A 429 9.55 0.26 12.20
N GLU A 430 8.28 -0.02 12.54
CA GLU A 430 7.24 1.01 12.67
C GLU A 430 7.36 1.76 14.00
N THR A 431 7.69 1.07 15.09
CA THR A 431 7.96 1.73 16.38
C THR A 431 9.22 2.57 16.34
N GLU A 432 10.29 2.09 15.71
CA GLU A 432 11.54 2.84 15.56
C GLU A 432 11.33 4.10 14.70
N GLU A 433 10.59 3.99 13.59
CA GLU A 433 10.20 5.16 12.80
C GLU A 433 9.40 6.17 13.64
N LEU A 434 8.34 5.73 14.34
CA LEU A 434 7.50 6.63 15.13
C LEU A 434 8.29 7.36 16.23
N LEU A 435 9.22 6.67 16.90
CA LEU A 435 10.11 7.26 17.91
C LEU A 435 11.04 8.32 17.28
N SER A 436 11.54 8.11 16.06
CA SER A 436 12.44 9.06 15.39
C SER A 436 11.76 10.36 14.93
N LEU A 437 10.42 10.38 14.77
CA LEU A 437 9.70 11.57 14.28
C LEU A 437 9.68 12.76 15.25
N MET A 438 9.99 12.52 16.53
CA MET A 438 10.05 13.54 17.57
C MET A 438 11.46 14.09 17.83
N THR A 439 12.49 13.43 17.31
CA THR A 439 13.87 13.95 17.33
C THR A 439 14.10 14.92 16.18
N PRO A 440 14.69 16.10 16.42
CA PRO A 440 15.03 17.02 15.33
C PRO A 440 16.14 16.41 14.47
N LEU A 441 15.84 16.19 13.18
CA LEU A 441 16.81 15.73 12.18
C LEU A 441 18.00 16.70 12.12
N SER A 442 19.22 16.18 12.27
CA SER A 442 20.44 16.95 12.02
C SER A 442 20.55 17.28 10.53
N GLU A 443 21.09 18.45 10.19
CA GLU A 443 21.30 18.85 8.80
C GLU A 443 22.26 17.87 8.06
N GLU A 444 23.17 17.24 8.82
CA GLU A 444 24.21 16.32 8.35
C GLU A 444 23.66 14.96 7.86
N GLU A 445 22.57 14.44 8.45
CA GLU A 445 21.99 13.14 8.07
C GLU A 445 21.28 13.19 6.71
N THR A 446 21.00 14.39 6.19
CA THR A 446 20.28 14.54 4.92
C THR A 446 21.18 14.35 3.69
N GLU A 447 22.50 14.57 3.81
CA GLU A 447 23.43 14.40 2.68
C GLU A 447 23.71 12.92 2.38
N LEU A 448 23.74 12.07 3.41
CA LEU A 448 23.97 10.62 3.29
C LEU A 448 22.84 9.85 2.58
N LEU A 449 21.69 10.50 2.32
CA LEU A 449 20.55 9.93 1.61
C LEU A 449 20.58 10.17 0.10
N ASP A 450 21.25 11.21 -0.39
CA ASP A 450 21.36 11.50 -1.84
C ASP A 450 22.36 10.57 -2.54
N ASP A 451 23.49 10.25 -1.89
CA ASP A 451 24.59 9.46 -2.48
C ASP A 451 24.30 7.96 -2.72
N ARG A 452 23.17 7.43 -2.23
CA ARG A 452 22.83 6.00 -2.35
C ARG A 452 22.03 5.63 -3.61
N LEU A 453 21.67 6.60 -4.45
CA LEU A 453 20.76 6.38 -5.59
C LEU A 453 21.44 6.25 -6.98
N ASP A 454 22.74 6.55 -7.12
CA ASP A 454 23.46 6.46 -8.40
C ASP A 454 24.78 5.67 -8.29
N LEU A 455 24.69 4.32 -8.29
CA LEU A 455 25.81 3.42 -8.66
C LEU A 455 25.31 1.99 -8.93
N PRO A 456 25.43 1.44 -10.16
CA PRO A 456 25.14 0.03 -10.42
C PRO A 456 26.37 -0.84 -10.10
N GLN A 457 26.24 -1.79 -9.18
CA GLN A 457 27.30 -2.78 -8.92
C GLN A 457 26.78 -4.22 -8.80
N ASP A 458 27.41 -5.10 -9.57
CA ASP A 458 27.16 -6.54 -9.61
C ASP A 458 27.77 -7.28 -8.41
N VAL A 459 26.97 -8.24 -7.91
CA VAL A 459 27.31 -9.48 -7.19
C VAL A 459 28.78 -9.73 -6.78
N LYS A 460 29.02 -9.81 -5.46
CA LYS A 460 29.74 -10.92 -4.81
C LYS A 460 29.52 -10.93 -3.29
N GLY A 461 29.03 -12.04 -2.74
CA GLY A 461 28.77 -12.18 -1.30
C GLY A 461 29.96 -12.69 -0.49
N LYS A 462 29.92 -12.47 0.84
CA LYS A 462 30.65 -13.16 1.92
C LYS A 462 29.97 -12.77 3.25
N THR A 463 29.41 -13.73 4.01
CA THR A 463 30.00 -14.40 5.19
C THR A 463 30.48 -13.47 6.32
N VAL A 464 29.86 -13.64 7.48
CA VAL A 464 30.17 -12.98 8.77
C VAL A 464 31.55 -13.42 9.30
N PRO A 465 32.40 -12.51 9.83
CA PRO A 465 33.59 -12.86 10.58
C PRO A 465 33.40 -12.71 12.11
N SER A 466 33.86 -13.71 12.86
CA SER A 466 33.98 -13.68 14.33
C SER A 466 35.17 -12.81 14.76
N GLN A 467 35.06 -12.15 15.92
CA GLN A 467 36.16 -11.39 16.51
C GLN A 467 37.13 -12.30 17.29
N ALA A 468 38.42 -12.06 17.14
CA ALA A 468 39.48 -12.56 18.02
C ALA A 468 40.39 -11.37 18.39
N VAL A 469 40.78 -11.28 19.66
CA VAL A 469 41.55 -10.15 20.21
C VAL A 469 43.05 -10.43 20.13
N PRO A 470 43.90 -9.48 19.70
CA PRO A 470 45.35 -9.67 19.62
C PRO A 470 46.06 -9.39 20.94
N SER A 471 47.14 -10.12 21.20
CA SER A 471 48.09 -9.87 22.29
C SER A 471 49.27 -9.01 21.83
N GLN A 472 49.82 -8.16 22.71
CA GLN A 472 51.18 -7.64 22.58
C GLN A 472 51.93 -7.66 23.93
N ALA A 473 53.17 -8.14 23.88
CA ALA A 473 54.16 -8.08 24.97
C ALA A 473 54.95 -6.74 24.90
N ALA A 474 55.93 -6.40 25.75
CA ALA A 474 56.74 -7.16 26.71
C ALA A 474 57.26 -6.25 27.85
N SER A 475 57.65 -6.79 29.01
CA SER A 475 59.05 -7.08 29.45
C SER A 475 59.10 -6.93 31.00
N VAL A 476 60.14 -7.25 31.80
CA VAL A 476 61.58 -7.58 31.62
C VAL A 476 61.95 -8.85 32.45
N ALA A 477 63.21 -9.29 32.42
CA ALA A 477 63.83 -10.36 33.23
C ALA A 477 64.05 -9.94 34.74
N GLN A 478 64.46 -10.78 35.72
CA GLN A 478 65.47 -11.87 35.69
C GLN A 478 65.27 -13.03 36.71
N LYS A 479 65.90 -14.16 36.31
CA LYS A 479 66.31 -15.44 36.95
C LYS A 479 66.37 -15.69 38.49
N SER A 480 66.29 -17.00 38.77
CA SER A 480 66.80 -17.81 39.90
C SER A 480 66.13 -17.64 41.28
N GLY A 481 65.88 -18.70 42.06
CA GLY A 481 66.04 -20.15 41.84
C GLY A 481 65.96 -20.95 43.15
N ALA A 482 65.90 -22.29 43.05
CA ALA A 482 65.90 -23.29 44.13
C ALA A 482 64.58 -23.52 44.92
N ASP A 483 64.39 -24.82 45.18
CA ASP A 483 63.52 -25.55 46.11
C ASP A 483 64.51 -26.29 47.07
N PRO A 484 64.16 -26.86 48.25
CA PRO A 484 62.85 -27.05 48.89
C PRO A 484 62.82 -26.74 50.42
N ASP A 485 61.81 -27.31 51.10
CA ASP A 485 61.70 -27.63 52.54
C ASP A 485 61.50 -26.49 53.58
N SER A 486 60.26 -26.38 54.10
CA SER A 486 59.98 -26.60 55.54
C SER A 486 58.48 -26.70 55.87
N GLU A 487 58.06 -27.91 56.28
CA GLU A 487 57.14 -28.23 57.39
C GLU A 487 55.84 -27.41 57.65
N LEU A 488 54.69 -28.09 57.41
CA LEU A 488 53.55 -28.35 58.33
C LEU A 488 52.77 -27.21 59.06
N ASP A 489 51.44 -27.28 58.89
CA ASP A 489 50.32 -26.81 59.76
C ASP A 489 50.20 -25.30 60.12
N SER A 490 49.01 -24.67 60.14
CA SER A 490 47.64 -25.12 59.79
C SER A 490 46.71 -23.94 59.42
N ASP A 491 45.53 -24.31 58.88
CA ASP A 491 44.26 -23.56 58.75
C ASP A 491 44.06 -22.46 57.68
N ASP A 492 43.06 -22.75 56.84
CA ASP A 492 42.07 -21.86 56.20
C ASP A 492 42.46 -20.93 55.04
N GLU A 493 42.67 -21.55 53.87
CA GLU A 493 41.98 -21.07 52.65
C GLU A 493 41.50 -22.26 51.79
N LEU A 494 40.19 -22.54 51.80
CA LEU A 494 39.59 -23.70 51.12
C LEU A 494 39.62 -23.56 49.59
N THR A 495 40.55 -24.24 48.92
CA THR A 495 40.46 -24.46 47.46
C THR A 495 39.29 -25.40 47.14
N PRO A 496 38.39 -25.05 46.20
CA PRO A 496 37.30 -25.93 45.78
C PRO A 496 37.81 -27.31 45.32
N TYR A 497 37.13 -28.37 45.76
CA TYR A 497 37.49 -29.75 45.42
C TYR A 497 37.30 -30.02 43.93
N ASP A 498 38.22 -30.78 43.32
CA ASP A 498 38.10 -31.18 41.92
C ASP A 498 37.06 -32.31 41.77
N MET A 499 35.88 -31.95 41.26
CA MET A 499 34.78 -32.88 40.95
C MET A 499 34.97 -33.63 39.62
N SER A 500 36.13 -33.56 38.96
CA SER A 500 36.40 -34.27 37.69
C SER A 500 36.30 -35.80 37.77
N ALA A 501 36.28 -36.37 38.98
CA ALA A 501 36.10 -37.78 39.25
C ALA A 501 34.66 -38.19 39.65
N ASP A 502 33.73 -37.23 39.82
CA ASP A 502 32.34 -37.54 40.14
C ASP A 502 31.63 -38.09 38.90
N GLN A 503 31.27 -39.38 38.93
CA GLN A 503 30.40 -39.97 37.93
C GLN A 503 28.96 -39.45 38.11
N GLU A 504 28.50 -38.64 37.16
CA GLU A 504 27.07 -38.35 37.02
C GLU A 504 26.28 -39.66 37.01
N MET A 505 25.37 -39.81 37.96
CA MET A 505 24.52 -40.98 38.09
C MET A 505 23.73 -41.21 36.79
N SER A 506 23.61 -42.47 36.39
CA SER A 506 23.13 -42.91 35.07
C SER A 506 22.00 -42.06 34.49
N GLN A 507 22.19 -41.57 33.25
CA GLN A 507 21.09 -41.01 32.44
C GLN A 507 19.90 -41.96 32.46
N ALA A 508 18.78 -41.52 33.05
CA ALA A 508 17.59 -42.35 33.17
C ALA A 508 17.11 -42.81 31.78
N ALA A 509 16.74 -44.08 31.65
CA ALA A 509 16.19 -44.57 30.40
C ALA A 509 14.79 -43.95 30.15
N PRO A 510 14.44 -43.62 28.89
CA PRO A 510 13.10 -43.10 28.59
C PRO A 510 12.03 -44.13 28.96
N PRO A 511 10.87 -43.69 29.48
CA PRO A 511 9.80 -44.58 29.93
C PRO A 511 9.25 -45.42 28.78
N ARG A 512 8.72 -46.61 29.12
CA ARG A 512 8.22 -47.60 28.14
C ARG A 512 6.71 -47.76 28.17
N TYR A 513 6.06 -47.40 29.28
CA TYR A 513 4.62 -47.48 29.44
C TYR A 513 4.02 -46.10 29.77
N LEU A 514 2.77 -45.90 29.34
CA LEU A 514 2.03 -44.66 29.59
C LEU A 514 1.74 -44.40 31.08
N ARG A 515 1.74 -45.46 31.90
CA ARG A 515 1.62 -45.35 33.37
C ARG A 515 2.89 -44.77 33.99
N ASP A 516 4.07 -45.15 33.50
CA ASP A 516 5.36 -44.59 33.95
C ASP A 516 5.40 -43.06 33.72
N CYS A 517 4.87 -42.60 32.57
CA CYS A 517 4.72 -41.17 32.28
C CYS A 517 3.73 -40.48 33.23
N LEU A 518 2.57 -41.09 33.49
CA LEU A 518 1.57 -40.52 34.40
C LEU A 518 2.10 -40.42 35.84
N GLU A 519 2.79 -41.45 36.32
CA GLU A 519 3.46 -41.46 37.64
C GLU A 519 4.55 -40.38 37.69
N ALA A 520 5.38 -40.25 36.65
CA ALA A 520 6.39 -39.20 36.57
C ALA A 520 5.76 -37.79 36.64
N PHE A 521 4.64 -37.57 35.97
CA PHE A 521 3.97 -36.27 35.95
C PHE A 521 3.24 -35.91 37.25
N LEU A 522 2.81 -36.90 38.03
CA LEU A 522 2.09 -36.69 39.29
C LEU A 522 3.00 -36.67 40.52
N SER A 523 4.14 -37.36 40.49
CA SER A 523 4.90 -37.69 41.70
C SER A 523 6.43 -37.64 41.57
N SER A 524 6.98 -37.27 40.41
CA SER A 524 8.44 -37.10 40.25
C SER A 524 8.89 -35.67 40.57
N GLU A 525 9.79 -35.54 41.54
CA GLU A 525 10.58 -34.31 41.76
C GLU A 525 11.83 -34.23 40.87
N ASP A 526 12.21 -35.34 40.22
CA ASP A 526 13.33 -35.41 39.28
C ASP A 526 12.97 -34.73 37.93
N PRO A 527 13.65 -33.63 37.54
CA PRO A 527 13.39 -32.91 36.29
C PRO A 527 13.76 -33.72 35.04
N VAL A 528 14.80 -34.56 35.11
CA VAL A 528 15.29 -35.36 33.97
C VAL A 528 14.25 -36.41 33.60
N ARG A 529 13.65 -37.07 34.61
CA ARG A 529 12.56 -38.03 34.41
C ARG A 529 11.30 -37.40 33.82
N VAL A 530 10.98 -36.15 34.19
CA VAL A 530 9.82 -35.42 33.63
C VAL A 530 10.05 -35.03 32.17
N ASP A 531 11.22 -34.48 31.82
CA ASP A 531 11.60 -34.15 30.43
C ASP A 531 11.60 -35.39 29.52
N LEU A 532 12.23 -36.49 29.95
CA LEU A 532 12.23 -37.75 29.21
C LEU A 532 10.81 -38.31 29.01
N SER A 533 9.93 -38.14 29.99
CA SER A 533 8.52 -38.54 29.89
C SER A 533 7.74 -37.66 28.91
N LEU A 534 7.97 -36.35 28.89
CA LEU A 534 7.38 -35.42 27.92
C LEU A 534 7.86 -35.67 26.48
N ARG A 535 9.11 -36.10 26.29
CA ARG A 535 9.63 -36.47 24.97
C ARG A 535 9.14 -37.84 24.48
N ALA A 536 8.91 -38.79 25.39
CA ALA A 536 8.46 -40.14 25.04
C ALA A 536 6.95 -40.26 24.82
N ILE A 537 6.13 -39.49 25.53
CA ILE A 537 4.67 -39.73 25.62
C ILE A 537 3.96 -39.72 24.27
N GLU A 538 4.24 -38.80 23.34
CA GLU A 538 3.54 -38.74 22.04
C GLU A 538 3.73 -40.07 21.27
N GLY A 539 4.95 -40.58 21.23
CA GLY A 539 5.29 -41.84 20.57
C GLY A 539 4.74 -43.07 21.29
N LEU A 540 4.55 -43.02 22.61
CA LEU A 540 3.92 -44.10 23.37
C LEU A 540 2.40 -44.13 23.19
N VAL A 541 1.76 -42.95 23.12
CA VAL A 541 0.30 -42.80 22.89
C VAL A 541 -0.06 -43.30 21.50
N ARG A 542 0.64 -42.84 20.45
CA ARG A 542 0.40 -43.28 19.07
C ARG A 542 0.56 -44.80 18.87
N LYS A 543 1.29 -45.49 19.75
CA LYS A 543 1.51 -46.95 19.71
C LYS A 543 0.52 -47.78 20.55
N ASN A 544 -0.19 -47.17 21.51
CA ASN A 544 -1.03 -47.89 22.48
C ASN A 544 -2.36 -47.18 22.72
N THR A 545 -3.47 -47.80 22.30
CA THR A 545 -4.82 -47.40 22.73
C THR A 545 -5.01 -47.78 24.20
N SER A 546 -4.93 -46.79 25.11
CA SER A 546 -4.87 -47.03 26.56
C SER A 546 -6.16 -46.64 27.28
N THR A 547 -6.44 -47.26 28.43
CA THR A 547 -7.55 -46.86 29.32
C THR A 547 -7.24 -45.61 30.17
N VAL A 548 -6.06 -44.99 29.98
CA VAL A 548 -5.51 -43.92 30.84
C VAL A 548 -5.60 -42.56 30.14
N SER A 549 -6.13 -42.50 28.93
CA SER A 549 -6.10 -41.31 28.05
C SER A 549 -6.72 -40.06 28.69
N VAL A 550 -7.85 -40.23 29.40
CA VAL A 550 -8.54 -39.13 30.09
C VAL A 550 -7.76 -38.66 31.33
N GLU A 551 -7.13 -39.57 32.06
CA GLU A 551 -6.30 -39.24 33.23
C GLU A 551 -5.03 -38.49 32.81
N LEU A 552 -4.36 -38.94 31.76
CA LEU A 552 -3.24 -38.21 31.14
C LEU A 552 -3.66 -36.84 30.61
N SER A 553 -4.85 -36.73 30.01
CA SER A 553 -5.38 -35.45 29.51
C SER A 553 -5.65 -34.47 30.65
N LYS A 554 -6.18 -34.94 31.79
CA LYS A 554 -6.33 -34.15 33.02
C LYS A 554 -5.00 -33.60 33.50
N VAL A 555 -3.98 -34.45 33.61
CA VAL A 555 -2.65 -34.06 34.08
C VAL A 555 -1.99 -33.06 33.14
N LEU A 556 -1.99 -33.33 31.83
CA LEU A 556 -1.35 -32.46 30.83
C LEU A 556 -2.03 -31.08 30.71
N LEU A 557 -3.36 -30.99 30.86
CA LEU A 557 -4.08 -29.71 30.80
C LEU A 557 -3.74 -28.77 31.98
N HIS A 558 -3.39 -29.34 33.14
CA HIS A 558 -3.00 -28.60 34.35
C HIS A 558 -1.48 -28.51 34.54
N MET A 559 -0.69 -29.07 33.64
CA MET A 559 0.77 -29.09 33.79
C MET A 559 1.38 -27.74 33.45
N GLU A 560 2.18 -27.23 34.39
CA GLU A 560 2.98 -26.02 34.30
C GLU A 560 4.47 -26.38 34.19
N ASP A 561 5.26 -25.51 33.57
CA ASP A 561 6.68 -25.75 33.33
C ASP A 561 7.54 -25.39 34.56
N ARG A 562 7.55 -26.29 35.56
CA ARG A 562 8.30 -26.10 36.81
C ARG A 562 9.82 -26.15 36.65
N TYR A 563 10.31 -26.67 35.53
CA TYR A 563 11.72 -27.00 35.32
C TYR A 563 12.35 -26.30 34.10
N ASN A 564 11.63 -25.35 33.47
CA ASN A 564 12.06 -24.62 32.27
C ASN A 564 12.45 -25.56 31.10
N THR A 565 11.56 -26.49 30.78
CA THR A 565 11.78 -27.60 29.86
C THR A 565 11.79 -27.10 28.41
N VAL A 566 12.88 -27.36 27.67
CA VAL A 566 13.03 -26.88 26.29
C VAL A 566 11.89 -27.41 25.40
N GLY A 567 11.05 -26.50 24.91
CA GLY A 567 9.90 -26.85 24.06
C GLY A 567 8.69 -27.42 24.80
N PHE A 568 8.59 -27.25 26.12
CA PHE A 568 7.51 -27.72 26.99
C PHE A 568 6.11 -27.60 26.35
N LEU A 569 5.72 -26.38 25.94
CA LEU A 569 4.40 -26.11 25.39
C LEU A 569 4.10 -26.95 24.14
N SER A 570 5.09 -27.14 23.25
CA SER A 570 4.93 -27.98 22.05
C SER A 570 4.88 -29.47 22.37
N LEU A 571 5.67 -29.96 23.33
CA LEU A 571 5.62 -31.37 23.75
C LEU A 571 4.28 -31.69 24.43
N ARG A 572 3.84 -30.84 25.36
CA ARG A 572 2.54 -30.91 26.05
C ARG A 572 1.37 -30.88 25.05
N GLN A 573 1.41 -29.96 24.08
CA GLN A 573 0.38 -29.86 23.04
C GLN A 573 0.38 -31.08 22.12
N ALA A 574 1.55 -31.55 21.64
CA ALA A 574 1.65 -32.74 20.80
C ALA A 574 1.12 -33.99 21.52
N ALA A 575 1.42 -34.16 22.81
CA ALA A 575 0.89 -35.22 23.65
C ALA A 575 -0.65 -35.16 23.77
N MET A 576 -1.22 -33.99 24.07
CA MET A 576 -2.68 -33.80 24.14
C MET A 576 -3.37 -34.04 22.78
N VAL A 577 -2.77 -33.60 21.67
CA VAL A 577 -3.29 -33.87 20.32
C VAL A 577 -3.24 -35.36 20.02
N ALA A 578 -2.12 -36.04 20.28
CA ALA A 578 -2.01 -37.48 20.08
C ALA A 578 -3.06 -38.25 20.89
N LEU A 579 -3.28 -37.92 22.17
CA LEU A 579 -4.33 -38.51 23.01
C LEU A 579 -5.73 -38.33 22.39
N THR A 580 -6.04 -37.11 21.95
CA THR A 580 -7.32 -36.76 21.32
C THR A 580 -7.50 -37.39 19.93
N VAL A 581 -6.42 -37.80 19.25
CA VAL A 581 -6.49 -38.55 17.98
C VAL A 581 -6.61 -40.06 18.20
N THR A 582 -5.98 -40.61 19.25
CA THR A 582 -6.03 -42.04 19.56
C THR A 582 -7.31 -42.47 20.27
N ASP A 583 -7.86 -41.62 21.14
CA ASP A 583 -9.01 -41.92 22.00
C ASP A 583 -10.03 -40.77 21.95
N SER A 584 -10.50 -40.51 20.73
CA SER A 584 -11.11 -39.22 20.36
C SER A 584 -12.46 -38.93 21.00
N VAL A 585 -13.19 -39.94 21.46
CA VAL A 585 -14.50 -39.75 22.11
C VAL A 585 -14.32 -39.27 23.56
N PRO A 586 -13.77 -40.07 24.49
CA PRO A 586 -13.75 -39.71 25.90
C PRO A 586 -12.81 -38.53 26.20
N VAL A 587 -11.72 -38.35 25.44
CA VAL A 587 -10.83 -37.20 25.62
C VAL A 587 -11.52 -35.89 25.18
N THR A 588 -12.27 -35.91 24.08
CA THR A 588 -13.02 -34.74 23.60
C THR A 588 -14.17 -34.38 24.53
N GLU A 589 -14.92 -35.37 25.03
CA GLU A 589 -15.98 -35.14 26.02
C GLU A 589 -15.44 -34.52 27.31
N TYR A 590 -14.27 -34.97 27.77
CA TYR A 590 -13.56 -34.34 28.89
C TYR A 590 -13.17 -32.89 28.57
N LEU A 591 -12.39 -32.65 27.51
CA LEU A 591 -11.89 -31.32 27.16
C LEU A 591 -13.01 -30.29 26.94
N THR A 592 -14.10 -30.68 26.27
CA THR A 592 -15.25 -29.80 26.02
C THR A 592 -16.09 -29.52 27.27
N THR A 593 -16.09 -30.43 28.26
CA THR A 593 -16.69 -30.19 29.57
C THR A 593 -15.85 -29.17 30.36
N GLU A 594 -14.52 -29.35 30.41
CA GLU A 594 -13.62 -28.46 31.15
C GLU A 594 -13.56 -27.04 30.56
N PHE A 595 -13.77 -26.88 29.24
CA PHE A 595 -13.91 -25.56 28.61
C PHE A 595 -15.01 -24.69 29.26
N TYR A 596 -16.03 -25.29 29.88
CA TYR A 596 -17.10 -24.63 30.63
C TYR A 596 -16.99 -24.79 32.15
N SER A 597 -15.86 -25.27 32.69
CA SER A 597 -15.66 -25.40 34.14
C SER A 597 -15.21 -24.07 34.76
N MET A 598 -15.46 -23.88 36.07
CA MET A 598 -15.23 -22.59 36.76
C MET A 598 -13.75 -22.27 36.93
N ASN A 599 -12.90 -23.28 37.14
CA ASN A 599 -11.54 -23.12 37.68
C ASN A 599 -10.44 -23.06 36.59
N TYR A 600 -10.73 -22.45 35.43
CA TYR A 600 -9.79 -22.37 34.31
C TYR A 600 -9.54 -20.96 33.82
N SER A 601 -8.25 -20.65 33.59
CA SER A 601 -7.80 -19.42 32.96
C SER A 601 -8.22 -19.31 31.49
N ILE A 602 -8.30 -18.08 30.98
CA ILE A 602 -8.53 -17.82 29.55
C ILE A 602 -7.48 -18.55 28.69
N ARG A 603 -6.21 -18.61 29.12
CA ARG A 603 -5.15 -19.33 28.39
C ARG A 603 -5.47 -20.82 28.24
N GLN A 604 -5.87 -21.50 29.32
CA GLN A 604 -6.23 -22.92 29.26
C GLN A 604 -7.46 -23.17 28.38
N ARG A 605 -8.48 -22.30 28.44
CA ARG A 605 -9.65 -22.40 27.53
C ARG A 605 -9.26 -22.25 26.06
N LEU A 606 -8.29 -21.39 25.74
CA LEU A 606 -7.74 -21.26 24.38
C LEU A 606 -6.86 -22.47 23.98
N ASP A 607 -6.06 -23.02 24.92
CA ASP A 607 -5.28 -24.24 24.70
C ASP A 607 -6.19 -25.44 24.38
N ILE A 608 -7.33 -25.58 25.08
CA ILE A 608 -8.35 -26.60 24.80
C ILE A 608 -8.86 -26.48 23.35
N LEU A 609 -9.26 -25.27 22.93
CA LEU A 609 -9.76 -25.04 21.57
C LEU A 609 -8.68 -25.34 20.52
N GLU A 610 -7.40 -25.04 20.78
CA GLU A 610 -6.30 -25.33 19.85
C GLU A 610 -6.04 -26.84 19.72
N VAL A 611 -6.04 -27.59 20.83
CA VAL A 611 -5.92 -29.07 20.84
C VAL A 611 -7.06 -29.73 20.06
N LEU A 612 -8.30 -29.29 20.27
CA LEU A 612 -9.48 -29.82 19.57
C LEU A 612 -9.41 -29.57 18.05
N ILE A 613 -8.91 -28.41 17.61
CA ILE A 613 -8.71 -28.14 16.18
C ILE A 613 -7.58 -28.99 15.61
N MET A 614 -6.42 -29.04 16.25
CA MET A 614 -5.25 -29.77 15.73
C MET A 614 -5.52 -31.27 15.62
N SER A 615 -6.22 -31.85 16.60
CA SER A 615 -6.65 -33.26 16.54
C SER A 615 -7.72 -33.52 15.47
N ALA A 616 -8.72 -32.64 15.33
CA ALA A 616 -9.68 -32.72 14.23
C ALA A 616 -9.02 -32.59 12.85
N GLN A 617 -8.01 -31.72 12.71
CA GLN A 617 -7.20 -31.58 11.50
C GLN A 617 -6.43 -32.86 11.19
N GLU A 618 -5.73 -33.45 12.17
CA GLU A 618 -5.01 -34.72 11.98
C GLU A 618 -5.97 -35.86 11.58
N LEU A 619 -7.15 -35.96 12.20
CA LEU A 619 -8.20 -36.93 11.84
C LEU A 619 -8.83 -36.68 10.46
N SER A 620 -8.80 -35.45 9.94
CA SER A 620 -9.34 -35.10 8.62
C SER A 620 -8.41 -35.42 7.45
N GLN A 621 -7.10 -35.55 7.70
CA GLN A 621 -6.10 -35.70 6.66
C GLN A 621 -6.08 -37.12 6.06
N PRO A 622 -5.81 -37.26 4.75
CA PRO A 622 -5.60 -38.56 4.13
C PRO A 622 -4.33 -39.20 4.70
N ILE A 623 -4.45 -40.44 5.19
CA ILE A 623 -3.27 -41.23 5.60
C ILE A 623 -2.36 -41.38 4.38
N THR A 624 -1.16 -40.83 4.44
CA THR A 624 -0.13 -41.05 3.43
C THR A 624 0.94 -41.96 4.00
N ASP A 625 1.04 -43.19 3.45
CA ASP A 625 1.99 -44.22 3.88
C ASP A 625 3.44 -43.86 3.50
N LYS A 626 3.98 -42.82 4.13
CA LYS A 626 5.41 -42.47 4.17
C LYS A 626 5.75 -41.84 5.51
N GLU A 627 5.88 -42.67 6.53
CA GLU A 627 6.47 -42.27 7.80
C GLU A 627 7.91 -41.78 7.57
N GLY A 628 8.17 -40.55 8.00
CA GLY A 628 9.48 -39.97 8.19
C GLY A 628 9.36 -38.96 9.32
N PRO A 629 10.32 -38.90 10.26
CA PRO A 629 10.17 -38.07 11.45
C PRO A 629 10.08 -36.60 11.06
N SER A 630 9.10 -35.90 11.64
CA SER A 630 9.06 -34.43 11.70
C SER A 630 9.13 -33.70 10.35
N LYS A 631 8.22 -34.01 9.42
CA LYS A 631 7.67 -32.89 8.64
C LYS A 631 6.88 -32.03 9.61
N ALA A 632 7.46 -30.89 9.97
CA ALA A 632 6.82 -29.92 10.85
C ALA A 632 5.38 -29.71 10.38
N ILE A 633 4.44 -30.01 11.27
CA ILE A 633 3.04 -29.61 11.13
C ILE A 633 3.08 -28.15 10.74
N GLN A 634 2.51 -27.80 9.58
CA GLN A 634 2.25 -26.39 9.29
C GLN A 634 1.31 -25.95 10.39
N ARG A 635 1.86 -25.24 11.38
CA ARG A 635 1.10 -24.74 12.51
C ARG A 635 0.04 -23.83 11.89
N VAL A 636 -1.19 -24.32 11.83
CA VAL A 636 -2.38 -23.47 11.92
C VAL A 636 -2.42 -23.00 13.37
N THR A 637 -1.39 -22.22 13.72
CA THR A 637 -1.29 -21.54 14.99
C THR A 637 -2.58 -20.76 15.14
N MET A 638 -3.14 -20.69 16.34
CA MET A 638 -4.18 -19.71 16.63
C MET A 638 -3.76 -18.27 16.28
N ASN A 639 -2.47 -18.01 16.03
CA ASN A 639 -1.98 -16.86 15.28
C ASN A 639 -2.14 -17.03 13.76
N THR A 640 -3.38 -17.03 13.25
CA THR A 640 -3.61 -16.65 11.84
C THR A 640 -3.12 -15.20 11.66
N PRO A 641 -2.28 -14.89 10.66
CA PRO A 641 -1.91 -13.51 10.38
C PRO A 641 -3.15 -12.65 10.17
N LEU A 642 -3.17 -11.45 10.77
CA LEU A 642 -4.11 -10.44 10.36
C LEU A 642 -3.77 -10.02 8.93
N TYR A 643 -4.53 -10.54 7.97
CA TYR A 643 -4.43 -10.33 6.52
C TYR A 643 -3.31 -11.11 5.79
N PRO A 644 -3.50 -11.43 4.50
CA PRO A 644 -2.39 -11.72 3.60
C PRO A 644 -1.68 -10.40 3.25
N GLY A 645 -0.74 -10.00 4.11
CA GLY A 645 0.21 -8.92 3.87
C GLY A 645 1.63 -9.46 4.01
N ASP A 646 2.43 -9.27 2.96
CA ASP A 646 3.89 -9.41 2.86
C ASP A 646 4.56 -10.65 3.47
N ASP A 647 4.69 -11.66 2.62
CA ASP A 647 5.73 -12.69 2.71
C ASP A 647 6.28 -12.92 1.28
N PRO A 648 7.58 -12.64 0.98
CA PRO A 648 8.10 -12.52 -0.40
C PRO A 648 8.13 -13.82 -1.21
N ILE A 649 7.61 -14.92 -0.65
CA ILE A 649 7.63 -16.28 -1.22
C ILE A 649 6.36 -16.57 -2.05
N HIS A 650 5.27 -15.81 -1.86
CA HIS A 650 3.95 -16.15 -2.40
C HIS A 650 3.85 -16.10 -3.94
N TRP A 651 4.64 -15.26 -4.63
CA TRP A 651 4.56 -15.14 -6.09
C TRP A 651 4.92 -16.43 -6.82
N ARG A 652 5.92 -17.19 -6.33
CA ARG A 652 6.32 -18.47 -6.94
C ARG A 652 5.17 -19.47 -6.89
N GLN A 653 4.49 -19.59 -5.75
CA GLN A 653 3.34 -20.49 -5.61
C GLN A 653 2.14 -20.05 -6.46
N VAL A 654 1.90 -18.74 -6.64
CA VAL A 654 0.83 -18.23 -7.51
C VAL A 654 1.16 -18.46 -8.99
N VAL A 655 2.41 -18.25 -9.40
CA VAL A 655 2.90 -18.56 -10.75
C VAL A 655 2.85 -20.06 -11.01
N GLU A 656 3.25 -20.89 -10.06
CA GLU A 656 3.25 -22.35 -10.18
C GLU A 656 1.81 -22.91 -10.21
N ARG A 657 0.87 -22.36 -9.44
CA ARG A 657 -0.57 -22.64 -9.59
C ARG A 657 -1.14 -22.17 -10.94
N ARG A 658 -0.70 -21.03 -11.49
CA ARG A 658 -1.09 -20.56 -12.84
C ARG A 658 -0.50 -21.41 -13.96
N ILE A 659 0.72 -21.93 -13.78
CA ILE A 659 1.34 -22.89 -14.70
C ILE A 659 0.56 -24.21 -14.63
N GLN A 660 0.26 -24.73 -13.44
CA GLN A 660 -0.53 -25.94 -13.25
C GLN A 660 -1.95 -25.82 -13.84
N SER A 661 -2.63 -24.68 -13.68
CA SER A 661 -4.00 -24.50 -14.23
C SER A 661 -4.04 -24.26 -15.74
N LYS A 662 -2.95 -23.79 -16.36
CA LYS A 662 -2.83 -23.65 -17.82
C LYS A 662 -2.17 -24.84 -18.52
N THR A 663 -1.53 -25.74 -17.79
CA THR A 663 -0.91 -26.95 -18.37
C THR A 663 -1.92 -28.09 -18.42
N LYS A 664 -2.38 -28.43 -19.63
CA LYS A 664 -3.36 -29.50 -19.88
C LYS A 664 -2.74 -30.90 -19.63
N ARG A 665 -2.58 -31.29 -18.37
CA ARG A 665 -2.12 -32.63 -17.99
C ARG A 665 -3.25 -33.65 -18.17
N LEU A 666 -3.06 -34.58 -19.10
CA LEU A 666 -3.83 -35.81 -19.19
C LEU A 666 -3.41 -36.75 -18.04
N SER A 667 -3.97 -36.55 -16.84
CA SER A 667 -3.75 -37.45 -15.72
C SER A 667 -4.51 -38.77 -15.92
N LYS A 668 -3.77 -39.89 -15.92
CA LYS A 668 -4.35 -41.23 -15.82
C LYS A 668 -5.10 -41.37 -14.48
N VAL A 669 -6.31 -41.92 -14.56
CA VAL A 669 -7.06 -42.72 -13.58
C VAL A 669 -6.96 -42.30 -12.10
N GLY A 670 -8.10 -41.95 -11.51
CA GLY A 670 -8.19 -41.32 -10.19
C GLY A 670 -7.64 -42.14 -9.01
N SER A 671 -7.09 -41.42 -8.03
CA SER A 671 -6.87 -41.93 -6.68
C SER A 671 -8.19 -42.39 -6.07
N LYS A 672 -8.16 -43.51 -5.34
CA LYS A 672 -9.30 -43.90 -4.49
C LYS A 672 -9.55 -42.80 -3.44
N PRO A 673 -10.82 -42.49 -3.11
CA PRO A 673 -11.12 -41.57 -2.03
C PRO A 673 -10.72 -42.18 -0.69
N THR A 674 -9.88 -41.48 0.07
CA THR A 674 -9.50 -41.82 1.44
C THR A 674 -10.62 -41.39 2.40
N PRO A 675 -11.07 -42.24 3.34
CA PRO A 675 -12.11 -41.88 4.30
C PRO A 675 -11.62 -40.83 5.30
N ASN A 676 -12.45 -39.82 5.56
CA ASN A 676 -12.24 -38.82 6.60
C ASN A 676 -12.47 -39.45 7.98
N ARG A 677 -11.42 -39.63 8.81
CA ARG A 677 -11.55 -40.25 10.15
C ARG A 677 -12.23 -39.33 11.18
N TYR A 678 -12.26 -38.02 10.93
CA TYR A 678 -12.98 -37.06 11.76
C TYR A 678 -14.50 -37.13 11.55
N ALA A 679 -14.97 -37.47 10.34
CA ALA A 679 -16.40 -37.52 10.00
C ALA A 679 -17.32 -38.29 10.99
N PRO A 680 -16.97 -39.50 11.51
CA PRO A 680 -17.81 -40.19 12.50
C PRO A 680 -17.81 -39.57 13.90
N VAL A 681 -16.79 -38.78 14.26
CA VAL A 681 -16.63 -38.20 15.62
C VAL A 681 -16.88 -36.69 15.68
N ALA A 682 -17.04 -36.02 14.54
CA ALA A 682 -17.19 -34.57 14.42
C ALA A 682 -18.28 -33.96 15.33
N GLY A 683 -19.41 -34.67 15.52
CA GLY A 683 -20.47 -34.22 16.42
C GLY A 683 -20.03 -34.08 17.89
N HIS A 684 -19.08 -34.90 18.35
CA HIS A 684 -18.58 -34.87 19.73
C HIS A 684 -17.61 -33.71 19.96
N PHE A 685 -16.87 -33.29 18.93
CA PHE A 685 -16.06 -32.06 18.97
C PHE A 685 -16.92 -30.80 18.93
N PHE A 686 -18.02 -30.84 18.18
CA PHE A 686 -18.79 -29.65 17.84
C PHE A 686 -19.94 -29.34 18.82
N PHE A 687 -20.85 -30.27 19.08
CA PHE A 687 -22.08 -29.95 19.83
C PHE A 687 -21.86 -29.60 21.31
N PRO A 688 -20.94 -30.25 22.06
CA PRO A 688 -20.64 -29.84 23.44
C PRO A 688 -20.16 -28.39 23.56
N LEU A 689 -19.31 -27.93 22.64
CA LEU A 689 -18.85 -26.54 22.54
C LEU A 689 -19.94 -25.53 22.16
N LEU A 690 -21.09 -26.00 21.69
CA LEU A 690 -22.24 -25.17 21.31
C LEU A 690 -23.39 -25.24 22.31
N ARG A 691 -23.26 -26.03 23.39
CA ARG A 691 -24.39 -26.33 24.29
C ARG A 691 -24.63 -25.31 25.40
N ASN A 692 -23.57 -24.63 25.86
CA ASN A 692 -23.61 -23.81 27.08
C ASN A 692 -23.09 -22.37 26.85
N TYR A 693 -23.04 -21.88 25.61
CA TYR A 693 -22.49 -20.54 25.30
C TYR A 693 -23.31 -19.39 25.89
N ASP A 694 -24.59 -19.64 26.20
CA ASP A 694 -25.59 -18.70 26.69
C ASP A 694 -25.69 -18.65 28.23
N ARG A 695 -24.88 -19.44 28.93
CA ARG A 695 -24.91 -19.57 30.39
C ARG A 695 -23.78 -18.75 31.03
N PRO A 696 -24.04 -17.52 31.51
CA PRO A 696 -23.02 -16.73 32.18
C PRO A 696 -22.60 -17.42 33.50
N GLN A 697 -21.30 -17.50 33.71
CA GLN A 697 -20.69 -17.89 34.99
C GLN A 697 -20.10 -16.67 35.66
N VAL A 698 -19.93 -16.71 36.99
CA VAL A 698 -19.49 -15.56 37.80
C VAL A 698 -18.16 -14.96 37.32
N THR A 699 -17.30 -15.77 36.71
CA THR A 699 -15.97 -15.42 36.20
C THR A 699 -15.76 -15.73 34.72
N PHE A 700 -16.81 -16.12 33.99
CA PHE A 700 -16.73 -16.48 32.56
C PHE A 700 -18.07 -16.23 31.87
N ASP A 701 -18.12 -15.19 31.04
CA ASP A 701 -19.33 -14.77 30.32
C ASP A 701 -19.00 -14.49 28.85
N LEU A 702 -19.27 -15.49 28.01
CA LEU A 702 -19.04 -15.47 26.58
C LEU A 702 -19.89 -14.44 25.83
N LEU A 703 -21.09 -14.10 26.31
CA LEU A 703 -21.97 -13.12 25.66
C LEU A 703 -21.85 -11.72 26.28
N GLY A 704 -21.29 -11.63 27.47
CA GLY A 704 -20.81 -10.40 28.11
C GLY A 704 -19.35 -10.10 27.75
N GLY A 705 -18.47 -10.07 28.76
CA GLY A 705 -17.13 -9.49 28.64
C GLY A 705 -16.10 -10.29 27.83
N ASP A 706 -16.26 -11.62 27.69
CA ASP A 706 -15.21 -12.51 27.17
C ASP A 706 -15.15 -12.57 25.62
N HIS A 707 -15.26 -11.42 24.95
CA HIS A 707 -15.29 -11.29 23.49
C HIS A 707 -14.14 -12.04 22.78
N LEU A 708 -12.95 -12.09 23.39
CA LEU A 708 -11.80 -12.81 22.84
C LEU A 708 -12.07 -14.32 22.78
N VAL A 709 -12.60 -14.91 23.86
CA VAL A 709 -12.92 -16.34 23.90
C VAL A 709 -14.13 -16.64 23.01
N LEU A 710 -15.13 -15.76 22.97
CA LEU A 710 -16.27 -15.87 22.05
C LEU A 710 -15.82 -15.91 20.58
N GLY A 711 -15.01 -14.94 20.14
CA GLY A 711 -14.52 -14.89 18.76
C GLY A 711 -13.66 -16.11 18.40
N ARG A 712 -12.88 -16.62 19.36
CA ARG A 712 -12.09 -17.85 19.23
C ARG A 712 -12.96 -19.11 19.15
N LEU A 713 -14.00 -19.21 19.97
CA LEU A 713 -14.97 -20.30 19.96
C LEU A 713 -15.71 -20.36 18.61
N ILE A 714 -16.23 -19.23 18.11
CA ILE A 714 -16.91 -19.16 16.81
C ILE A 714 -15.98 -19.59 15.67
N HIS A 715 -14.73 -19.10 15.66
CA HIS A 715 -13.74 -19.51 14.66
C HIS A 715 -13.39 -21.01 14.76
N THR A 716 -13.33 -21.55 15.98
CA THR A 716 -13.10 -22.98 16.25
C THR A 716 -14.24 -23.82 15.69
N LEU A 717 -15.49 -23.47 15.99
CA LEU A 717 -16.68 -24.13 15.46
C LEU A 717 -16.74 -24.06 13.93
N GLY A 718 -16.35 -22.92 13.33
CA GLY A 718 -16.18 -22.77 11.88
C GLY A 718 -15.15 -23.74 11.29
N LEU A 719 -13.98 -23.90 11.94
CA LEU A 719 -12.96 -24.85 11.51
C LEU A 719 -13.41 -26.30 11.67
N LEU A 720 -14.03 -26.66 12.80
CA LEU A 720 -14.60 -27.99 13.03
C LEU A 720 -15.70 -28.34 12.00
N MET A 721 -16.50 -27.35 11.59
CA MET A 721 -17.45 -27.48 10.48
C MET A 721 -16.74 -27.64 9.12
N HIS A 722 -15.64 -26.92 8.90
CA HIS A 722 -14.86 -27.04 7.66
C HIS A 722 -14.16 -28.40 7.54
N LEU A 723 -13.76 -29.03 8.64
CA LEU A 723 -13.13 -30.35 8.64
C LEU A 723 -14.17 -31.49 8.49
N ALA A 724 -15.45 -31.19 8.71
CA ALA A 724 -16.58 -32.12 8.57
C ALA A 724 -17.13 -32.22 7.13
N VAL A 725 -16.40 -31.81 6.08
CA VAL A 725 -16.89 -31.91 4.69
C VAL A 725 -17.33 -33.34 4.37
N ASN A 726 -18.56 -33.48 3.85
CA ASN A 726 -19.22 -34.76 3.52
C ASN A 726 -19.49 -35.69 4.72
N ALA A 727 -19.33 -35.25 5.97
CA ALA A 727 -19.80 -36.00 7.14
C ALA A 727 -21.34 -36.00 7.20
N PRO A 728 -22.01 -37.09 7.62
CA PRO A 728 -23.47 -37.14 7.70
C PRO A 728 -24.06 -36.16 8.72
N VAL A 729 -23.27 -35.79 9.73
CA VAL A 729 -23.63 -34.83 10.79
C VAL A 729 -23.43 -33.35 10.35
N ALA A 730 -22.76 -33.10 9.22
CA ALA A 730 -22.40 -31.75 8.78
C ALA A 730 -23.61 -30.82 8.59
N THR A 731 -24.76 -31.33 8.14
CA THR A 731 -25.97 -30.53 7.98
C THR A 731 -26.51 -30.02 9.34
N GLN A 732 -26.53 -30.90 10.35
CA GLN A 732 -26.95 -30.54 11.71
C GLN A 732 -25.97 -29.55 12.36
N MET A 733 -24.67 -29.76 12.17
CA MET A 733 -23.62 -28.82 12.62
C MET A 733 -23.78 -27.46 11.95
N GLY A 734 -24.00 -27.44 10.62
CA GLY A 734 -24.12 -26.22 9.85
C GLY A 734 -25.32 -25.37 10.26
N ARG A 735 -26.48 -25.99 10.45
CA ARG A 735 -27.68 -25.31 10.96
C ARG A 735 -27.46 -24.73 12.36
N ALA A 736 -26.99 -25.54 13.30
CA ALA A 736 -26.75 -25.10 14.68
C ALA A 736 -25.68 -23.98 14.74
N LEU A 737 -24.65 -24.05 13.89
CA LEU A 737 -23.65 -22.98 13.78
C LEU A 737 -24.26 -21.68 13.28
N LEU A 738 -25.09 -21.73 12.24
CA LEU A 738 -25.76 -20.54 11.72
C LEU A 738 -26.70 -19.93 12.75
N ASP A 739 -27.55 -20.72 13.42
CA ASP A 739 -28.49 -20.23 14.43
C ASP A 739 -27.76 -19.46 15.56
N PHE A 740 -26.65 -19.98 16.07
CA PHE A 740 -25.80 -19.31 17.06
C PHE A 740 -25.13 -18.04 16.49
N VAL A 741 -24.49 -18.16 15.33
CA VAL A 741 -23.74 -17.06 14.70
C VAL A 741 -24.65 -15.92 14.26
N TRP A 742 -25.92 -16.20 13.95
CA TRP A 742 -26.93 -15.20 13.60
C TRP A 742 -27.23 -14.29 14.78
N ALA A 743 -27.30 -14.82 16.01
CA ALA A 743 -27.55 -14.02 17.21
C ALA A 743 -26.45 -12.97 17.48
N VAL A 744 -25.18 -13.28 17.14
CA VAL A 744 -24.02 -12.41 17.39
C VAL A 744 -23.49 -11.69 16.14
N ARG A 745 -24.22 -11.70 15.02
CA ARG A 745 -23.73 -11.16 13.73
C ARG A 745 -23.40 -9.66 13.72
N TYR A 746 -24.02 -8.88 14.60
CA TYR A 746 -23.78 -7.44 14.76
C TYR A 746 -22.97 -7.08 16.02
N HIS A 747 -22.21 -8.04 16.56
CA HIS A 747 -21.41 -7.84 17.77
C HIS A 747 -20.45 -6.63 17.68
N VAL A 748 -20.19 -5.97 18.82
CA VAL A 748 -19.38 -4.73 18.89
C VAL A 748 -17.90 -4.96 18.56
N ASP A 749 -17.33 -6.07 19.04
CA ASP A 749 -15.94 -6.46 18.78
C ASP A 749 -15.74 -7.03 17.36
N GLN A 750 -14.63 -6.65 16.73
CA GLN A 750 -14.29 -7.02 15.36
C GLN A 750 -13.84 -8.48 15.18
N MET A 751 -13.21 -9.09 16.18
CA MET A 751 -12.77 -10.48 16.13
C MET A 751 -13.97 -11.41 16.16
N VAL A 752 -14.99 -11.08 16.96
CA VAL A 752 -16.29 -11.77 16.93
C VAL A 752 -16.93 -11.66 15.55
N ARG A 753 -17.09 -10.45 14.99
CA ARG A 753 -17.65 -10.25 13.63
C ARG A 753 -16.86 -10.99 12.53
N ARG A 754 -15.52 -11.08 12.66
CA ARG A 754 -14.66 -11.82 11.72
C ARG A 754 -14.84 -13.35 11.87
N GLY A 755 -14.99 -13.83 13.10
CA GLY A 755 -15.34 -15.22 13.40
C GLY A 755 -16.71 -15.59 12.82
N VAL A 756 -17.73 -14.74 13.02
CA VAL A 756 -19.08 -14.87 12.43
C VAL A 756 -18.99 -15.07 10.91
N LEU A 757 -18.29 -14.18 10.20
CA LEU A 757 -18.12 -14.29 8.75
C LEU A 757 -17.42 -15.57 8.33
N PHE A 758 -16.35 -15.96 9.04
CA PHE A 758 -15.63 -17.20 8.77
C PHE A 758 -16.49 -18.45 9.01
N ALA A 759 -17.30 -18.47 10.06
CA ALA A 759 -18.22 -19.55 10.38
C ALA A 759 -19.31 -19.70 9.31
N VAL A 760 -19.99 -18.62 8.91
CA VAL A 760 -20.97 -18.61 7.81
C VAL A 760 -20.34 -19.16 6.51
N CYS A 761 -19.15 -18.70 6.15
CA CYS A 761 -18.42 -19.21 4.98
C CYS A 761 -18.08 -20.70 5.10
N SER A 762 -17.67 -21.16 6.29
CA SER A 762 -17.32 -22.56 6.54
C SER A 762 -18.54 -23.47 6.39
N VAL A 763 -19.72 -23.05 6.83
CA VAL A 763 -20.98 -23.76 6.60
C VAL A 763 -21.29 -23.87 5.10
N PHE A 764 -21.26 -22.76 4.37
CA PHE A 764 -21.59 -22.71 2.94
C PHE A 764 -20.59 -23.42 2.02
N LEU A 765 -19.33 -23.59 2.44
CA LEU A 765 -18.32 -24.34 1.70
C LEU A 765 -18.37 -25.86 1.99
N SER A 766 -18.86 -26.27 3.16
CA SER A 766 -18.62 -27.63 3.68
C SER A 766 -19.86 -28.53 3.68
N MET A 767 -21.08 -27.96 3.70
CA MET A 767 -22.30 -28.77 3.56
C MET A 767 -22.50 -29.28 2.13
N PRO A 768 -23.22 -30.42 1.96
CA PRO A 768 -23.77 -30.83 0.68
C PRO A 768 -24.76 -29.80 0.12
N SER A 769 -24.72 -29.61 -1.20
CA SER A 769 -25.58 -28.67 -1.94
C SER A 769 -27.07 -28.95 -1.80
N GLN A 770 -27.45 -30.23 -1.75
CA GLN A 770 -28.84 -30.67 -1.64
C GLN A 770 -29.45 -30.28 -0.28
N SER A 771 -28.71 -30.47 0.81
CA SER A 771 -29.15 -30.06 2.15
C SER A 771 -29.13 -28.54 2.33
N LEU A 772 -28.12 -27.86 1.80
CA LEU A 772 -28.02 -26.38 1.81
C LEU A 772 -29.28 -25.73 1.19
N LEU A 773 -29.79 -26.31 0.10
CA LEU A 773 -31.02 -25.88 -0.58
C LEU A 773 -32.30 -26.10 0.23
N VAL A 774 -32.45 -27.31 0.77
CA VAL A 774 -33.73 -27.80 1.32
C VAL A 774 -33.93 -27.35 2.76
N GLU A 775 -32.84 -27.21 3.53
CA GLU A 775 -32.92 -26.94 4.98
C GLU A 775 -32.56 -25.51 5.37
N LEU A 776 -31.93 -24.72 4.46
CA LEU A 776 -31.35 -23.41 4.78
C LEU A 776 -31.61 -22.34 3.69
N SER A 777 -32.65 -22.52 2.86
CA SER A 777 -33.08 -21.53 1.86
C SER A 777 -33.21 -20.12 2.43
N ASP A 778 -33.89 -20.00 3.56
CA ASP A 778 -34.32 -18.71 4.09
C ASP A 778 -33.12 -17.97 4.71
N GLN A 779 -32.27 -18.71 5.43
CA GLN A 779 -30.99 -18.20 5.95
C GLN A 779 -30.00 -17.85 4.83
N LEU A 780 -30.04 -18.50 3.65
CA LEU A 780 -29.26 -18.08 2.48
C LEU A 780 -29.71 -16.71 1.94
N PHE A 781 -31.02 -16.43 1.90
CA PHE A 781 -31.52 -15.11 1.49
C PHE A 781 -31.19 -14.03 2.53
N GLU A 782 -31.40 -14.31 3.81
CA GLU A 782 -31.05 -13.37 4.89
C GLU A 782 -29.54 -13.08 4.95
N THR A 783 -28.68 -14.10 4.83
CA THR A 783 -27.22 -13.91 4.77
C THR A 783 -26.80 -13.14 3.53
N ARG A 784 -27.39 -13.40 2.35
CA ARG A 784 -27.14 -12.60 1.14
C ARG A 784 -27.50 -11.14 1.34
N ALA A 785 -28.66 -10.84 1.91
CA ALA A 785 -29.09 -9.47 2.20
C ALA A 785 -28.16 -8.77 3.20
N TRP A 786 -27.76 -9.47 4.27
CA TRP A 786 -26.80 -8.97 5.26
C TRP A 786 -25.42 -8.66 4.67
N LEU A 787 -24.92 -9.52 3.78
CA LEU A 787 -23.63 -9.32 3.09
C LEU A 787 -23.68 -8.22 2.02
N ALA A 788 -24.85 -7.94 1.44
CA ALA A 788 -25.06 -6.86 0.49
C ALA A 788 -25.26 -5.48 1.15
N GLY A 789 -25.73 -5.45 2.41
CA GLY A 789 -26.04 -4.23 3.14
C GLY A 789 -24.84 -3.30 3.39
N GLU A 790 -25.07 -1.98 3.27
CA GLU A 790 -24.02 -0.96 3.32
C GLU A 790 -23.27 -0.86 4.66
N ASN A 791 -23.86 -1.38 5.75
CA ASN A 791 -23.28 -1.36 7.10
C ASN A 791 -22.07 -2.31 7.30
N THR A 792 -21.66 -3.07 6.29
CA THR A 792 -20.42 -3.86 6.35
C THR A 792 -19.21 -2.97 5.99
N GLY A 793 -18.44 -2.58 7.02
CA GLY A 793 -17.28 -1.70 6.90
C GLY A 793 -16.30 -2.13 5.80
N GLN A 794 -15.72 -1.15 5.09
CA GLN A 794 -15.06 -1.33 3.79
C GLN A 794 -13.93 -2.39 3.78
N ASN A 795 -13.23 -2.61 4.91
CA ASN A 795 -12.19 -3.63 5.02
C ASN A 795 -12.67 -5.08 4.81
N ASN A 796 -13.96 -5.37 4.96
CA ASN A 796 -14.48 -6.72 4.72
C ASN A 796 -14.78 -6.98 3.23
N LYS A 797 -15.07 -5.95 2.41
CA LYS A 797 -15.69 -6.12 1.08
C LYS A 797 -14.87 -6.93 0.07
N VAL A 798 -13.53 -6.92 0.13
CA VAL A 798 -12.69 -7.66 -0.84
C VAL A 798 -12.63 -9.16 -0.53
N SER A 799 -12.43 -9.52 0.74
CA SER A 799 -12.49 -10.94 1.16
C SER A 799 -13.92 -11.47 1.05
N LEU A 800 -14.91 -10.63 1.37
CA LEU A 800 -16.32 -10.93 1.14
C LEU A 800 -16.63 -11.15 -0.34
N MET A 801 -16.14 -10.33 -1.28
CA MET A 801 -16.39 -10.58 -2.71
C MET A 801 -15.71 -11.85 -3.23
N LEU A 802 -14.53 -12.22 -2.74
CA LEU A 802 -13.86 -13.47 -3.14
C LEU A 802 -14.53 -14.72 -2.54
N LEU A 803 -15.13 -14.62 -1.35
CA LEU A 803 -15.93 -15.67 -0.74
C LEU A 803 -17.35 -15.72 -1.30
N TYR A 804 -17.97 -14.56 -1.54
CA TYR A 804 -19.24 -14.42 -2.25
C TYR A 804 -19.12 -15.03 -3.63
N THR A 805 -18.16 -14.63 -4.47
CA THR A 805 -17.96 -15.26 -5.79
C THR A 805 -17.64 -16.75 -5.72
N ARG A 806 -17.07 -17.28 -4.63
CA ARG A 806 -16.90 -18.75 -4.42
C ARG A 806 -18.20 -19.45 -4.02
N VAL A 807 -18.99 -18.85 -3.14
CA VAL A 807 -20.31 -19.38 -2.74
C VAL A 807 -21.29 -19.25 -3.90
N GLU A 808 -21.32 -18.11 -4.58
CA GLU A 808 -22.07 -17.81 -5.80
C GLU A 808 -21.65 -18.72 -6.96
N THR A 809 -20.35 -18.94 -7.24
CA THR A 809 -19.97 -19.95 -8.25
C THR A 809 -20.39 -21.36 -7.81
N ARG A 810 -20.32 -21.71 -6.52
CA ARG A 810 -20.87 -23.00 -6.04
C ARG A 810 -22.37 -23.08 -6.30
N LEU A 811 -23.15 -22.05 -5.95
CA LEU A 811 -24.61 -21.97 -6.13
C LEU A 811 -25.04 -21.95 -7.62
N LEU A 812 -24.32 -21.21 -8.47
CA LEU A 812 -24.49 -21.17 -9.93
C LEU A 812 -24.23 -22.56 -10.54
N TYR A 813 -23.13 -23.22 -10.15
CA TYR A 813 -22.76 -24.56 -10.63
C TYR A 813 -23.77 -25.66 -10.22
N LEU A 814 -24.65 -25.36 -9.26
CA LEU A 814 -25.67 -26.25 -8.75
C LEU A 814 -27.06 -26.02 -9.36
N ASN A 815 -27.20 -25.12 -10.34
CA ASN A 815 -28.49 -24.70 -10.94
C ASN A 815 -29.54 -24.25 -9.90
N ILE A 816 -29.07 -23.58 -8.84
CA ILE A 816 -29.92 -23.15 -7.71
C ILE A 816 -30.66 -21.86 -8.04
N LEU A 817 -29.96 -20.89 -8.63
CA LEU A 817 -30.49 -19.57 -8.92
C LEU A 817 -31.64 -19.60 -9.94
N ASP A 818 -31.61 -20.52 -10.91
CA ASP A 818 -32.64 -20.67 -11.95
C ASP A 818 -33.90 -21.45 -11.52
N ARG A 819 -33.91 -22.06 -10.31
CA ARG A 819 -35.01 -22.94 -9.87
C ARG A 819 -35.82 -22.44 -8.67
N VAL A 820 -35.35 -21.41 -7.96
CA VAL A 820 -35.97 -20.94 -6.71
C VAL A 820 -36.50 -19.49 -6.82
N VAL A 821 -36.15 -18.74 -7.86
CA VAL A 821 -36.54 -17.33 -8.03
C VAL A 821 -37.35 -17.15 -9.32
N SER A 822 -38.54 -16.58 -9.22
CA SER A 822 -39.31 -16.16 -10.41
C SER A 822 -38.60 -14.96 -11.08
N PRO A 823 -38.62 -14.81 -12.42
CA PRO A 823 -37.82 -13.79 -13.12
C PRO A 823 -38.23 -12.32 -12.88
N SER A 824 -39.09 -12.03 -11.90
CA SER A 824 -39.70 -10.71 -11.67
C SER A 824 -38.94 -9.82 -10.68
N GLU A 825 -38.13 -10.37 -9.76
CA GLU A 825 -37.51 -9.60 -8.66
C GLU A 825 -36.07 -9.14 -8.95
N PHE A 826 -35.53 -9.41 -10.14
CA PHE A 826 -34.13 -9.10 -10.50
C PHE A 826 -33.95 -7.69 -11.11
N ARG A 827 -34.86 -6.74 -10.84
CA ARG A 827 -34.97 -5.48 -11.62
C ARG A 827 -35.17 -4.18 -10.86
N GLU A 828 -34.98 -4.17 -9.55
CA GLU A 828 -34.81 -2.95 -8.73
C GLU A 828 -33.46 -3.00 -7.98
#